data_AF-A0A837HI57-F1
#
_entry.id   AF-A0A837HI57-F1
#
_cell.length_a   1.000
_cell.length_b   1.000
_cell.length_c   1.000
_cell.angle_alpha   90.00
_cell.angle_beta   90.00
_cell.angle_gamma   90.00
#
_symmetry.space_group_name_H-M   'P 1'
#
loop_
_entity.id
_entity.type
_entity.pdbx_description
1 polymer ?
#
loop_
_entity_poly.entity_id
_entity_poly.type
_entity_poly.pdbx_seq_one_letter_code
_entity_poly.pdbx_strand_id
1 'polypeptide(L)'
;MTYNTTDIAYIASKTSTSVWNLVTKTGAVPADITTSTVVSIKHEYTSLSAAVTGAVDVNHLNTTGLVTGNYQLNFPCYYDSAADTTAVTVSGYTTAPANYIRIYTPISTTTEANASQRHQGKWDDGKYNLNVSSVGAYNVNINNQFVHVDGLQIKNSSTSGYDQIGIDMDKNSYVSNNILQYAGSGGTNIFGIQYNLTAGNFNLKVWNNIIYGFKKGIGGNAGGDVLRAVVYNNTVKDAIVGYYTNGYMDTILKNNIAQNCIDGFTSSNFHPSSNYNISDLVADAPGANSKNSTTVAFADPANKDFHLSTSDTAAKNSGADLSADINLAFTNDIDGQTRPSSSSTIWDIGADEAATAIYYSVGQNTTDHKTGTPTVTIASGIATFSEAQTATNMGVGDKVTYNTTSVAYISEKISTSQWKLITATGATPTNVTGQTVNSIAHTFNLINYAIGNGINYAAGVNYLNTSNLVTGNYQLNLPCYNDGSVNNTNLIISAYTTSPANYIKIYTPVSTTTESNTNQRHQGKWDDTKFRIDVNGSFQLNSSYLVADGLQFNIGNDGVYVSSGPNAVKISNSIIKSSYGASYGIRIDGQSTTPKSAYVYNNIVYGGSAGICRYYDGAGKTLYAYNNTVYGGTNAGIYDLAGSSIVAKNNIVQGSTDGYKGTFLAGSDYNISDLAADAPGANSKNSTTVAFVDAANKDFHLSVSDTVARKTGLNLQADSYLHFGEDIDGQGRAGDWDIGADEFSEVVQQSQISSPNLDAGLVGHWTFDGKDISGTTAKDTSGNNNNGTISGATKAIGKLGQGTDFSVATNVVTVPDKDNLDGMSQLTLSAWINPRTSGIGTSFGRIIEKGNGSSYNFLFVGNNLECDIGVTAVGSTTSPLSGKYNSWHHVDCVYDGANVSIYLDGVSVASAAKTGVVGSGSTAMTIGNNVAGDRTFNGKIDDVRIYNRALSANEIGQLYHFGQVEVRETGTTTIRK
;
A
#
# COMPACT_ATOMS: atom_id res chain seq x y z
N MET A 1 12.83 -36.62 20.13
CA MET A 1 11.70 -37.49 19.70
C MET A 1 11.90 -38.85 20.35
N THR A 2 10.86 -39.40 20.98
CA THR A 2 10.86 -40.78 21.45
C THR A 2 9.94 -41.63 20.57
N TYR A 3 10.43 -42.76 20.08
CA TYR A 3 9.71 -43.74 19.25
C TYR A 3 10.01 -45.17 19.74
N ASN A 4 9.26 -46.19 19.29
CA ASN A 4 9.40 -47.58 19.79
C ASN A 4 9.43 -47.69 21.33
N THR A 5 8.62 -46.89 22.02
CA THR A 5 8.57 -46.81 23.50
C THR A 5 9.81 -46.19 24.18
N THR A 6 11.04 -46.50 23.73
CA THR A 6 12.29 -46.03 24.38
C THR A 6 13.34 -45.43 23.46
N ASP A 7 13.25 -45.60 22.14
CA ASP A 7 14.27 -45.10 21.21
C ASP A 7 14.21 -43.58 21.11
N ILE A 8 15.38 -42.93 21.10
CA ILE A 8 15.49 -41.47 21.08
C ILE A 8 16.26 -41.03 19.83
N ALA A 9 15.69 -40.07 19.11
CA ALA A 9 16.36 -39.32 18.05
C ALA A 9 16.07 -37.83 18.16
N TYR A 10 16.97 -37.01 17.63
CA TYR A 10 16.92 -35.55 17.66
C TYR A 10 16.62 -35.02 16.27
N ILE A 11 15.82 -33.96 16.20
CA ILE A 11 15.50 -33.30 14.94
C ILE A 11 16.71 -32.43 14.53
N ALA A 12 17.22 -32.65 13.32
CA ALA A 12 18.35 -31.89 12.78
C ALA A 12 17.91 -30.86 11.71
N SER A 13 16.90 -31.19 10.90
CA SER A 13 16.34 -30.30 9.88
C SER A 13 15.01 -30.84 9.36
N LYS A 14 14.38 -30.16 8.40
CA LYS A 14 13.17 -30.61 7.70
C LYS A 14 13.17 -30.25 6.22
N THR A 15 12.29 -30.89 5.47
CA THR A 15 11.97 -30.55 4.07
C THR A 15 10.51 -30.16 3.88
N SER A 16 9.64 -30.50 4.84
CA SER A 16 8.24 -30.09 4.89
C SER A 16 7.73 -30.10 6.34
N THR A 17 6.45 -29.80 6.56
CA THR A 17 5.83 -29.95 7.89
C THR A 17 5.68 -31.40 8.34
N SER A 18 5.77 -32.36 7.42
CA SER A 18 5.61 -33.80 7.68
C SER A 18 6.90 -34.63 7.52
N VAL A 19 7.98 -34.04 7.02
CA VAL A 19 9.24 -34.75 6.72
C VAL A 19 10.42 -34.05 7.40
N TRP A 20 11.03 -34.76 8.35
CA TRP A 20 12.10 -34.26 9.22
C TRP A 20 13.31 -35.20 9.17
N ASN A 21 14.50 -34.61 9.12
CA ASN A 21 15.76 -35.33 9.23
C ASN A 21 16.11 -35.50 10.70
N LEU A 22 16.46 -36.73 11.09
CA LEU A 22 16.76 -37.10 12.46
C LEU A 22 18.22 -37.51 12.62
N VAL A 23 18.77 -37.30 13.81
CA VAL A 23 20.10 -37.75 14.21
C VAL A 23 20.08 -38.42 15.59
N THR A 24 21.04 -39.30 15.85
CA THR A 24 21.30 -39.80 17.20
C THR A 24 21.98 -38.73 18.07
N LYS A 25 22.17 -39.01 19.36
CA LYS A 25 22.90 -38.13 20.29
C LYS A 25 24.34 -37.79 19.87
N THR A 26 24.92 -38.57 18.94
CA THR A 26 26.27 -38.35 18.38
C THR A 26 26.23 -37.83 16.93
N GLY A 27 25.06 -37.47 16.40
CA GLY A 27 24.92 -36.94 15.05
C GLY A 27 24.81 -37.99 13.93
N ALA A 28 24.82 -39.28 14.24
CA ALA A 28 24.66 -40.33 13.22
C ALA A 28 23.21 -40.42 12.73
N VAL A 29 23.01 -40.93 11.51
CA VAL A 29 21.66 -41.26 11.02
C VAL A 29 21.10 -42.42 11.86
N PRO A 30 19.90 -42.29 12.46
CA PRO A 30 19.25 -43.40 13.16
C PRO A 30 19.01 -44.58 12.21
N ALA A 31 18.92 -45.80 12.75
CA ALA A 31 18.67 -46.98 11.93
C ALA A 31 17.30 -46.91 11.23
N ASP A 32 17.25 -47.41 9.98
CA ASP A 32 16.01 -47.46 9.21
C ASP A 32 14.95 -48.34 9.89
N ILE A 33 13.72 -47.83 9.95
CA ILE A 33 12.55 -48.54 10.46
C ILE A 33 11.39 -48.38 9.47
N THR A 34 10.50 -49.37 9.39
CA THR A 34 9.36 -49.34 8.44
C THR A 34 8.17 -48.57 8.99
N THR A 35 7.73 -48.88 10.21
CA THR A 35 6.64 -48.20 10.92
C THR A 35 6.88 -48.21 12.42
N SER A 36 6.57 -47.11 13.10
CA SER A 36 6.65 -47.00 14.56
C SER A 36 5.71 -45.93 15.08
N THR A 37 5.24 -46.11 16.33
CA THR A 37 4.47 -45.10 17.04
C THR A 37 5.42 -44.05 17.63
N VAL A 38 5.19 -42.78 17.31
CA VAL A 38 5.84 -41.65 17.98
C VAL A 38 5.20 -41.46 19.35
N VAL A 39 6.00 -41.61 20.40
CA VAL A 39 5.56 -41.51 21.80
C VAL A 39 5.53 -40.05 22.23
N SER A 40 6.58 -39.28 21.90
CA SER A 40 6.65 -37.86 22.24
C SER A 40 7.62 -37.09 21.34
N ILE A 41 7.32 -35.80 21.17
CA ILE A 41 8.22 -34.80 20.62
C ILE A 41 8.23 -33.66 21.63
N LYS A 42 9.39 -33.34 22.19
CA LYS A 42 9.57 -32.33 23.23
C LYS A 42 10.95 -31.68 23.10
N HIS A 43 11.11 -30.51 23.70
CA HIS A 43 12.42 -29.95 23.97
C HIS A 43 13.13 -30.79 25.05
N GLU A 44 14.43 -31.02 24.86
CA GLU A 44 15.23 -31.86 25.77
C GLU A 44 15.48 -31.16 27.11
N TYR A 45 15.73 -29.86 27.05
CA TYR A 45 16.03 -29.02 28.21
C TYR A 45 15.02 -27.88 28.30
N THR A 46 14.71 -27.47 29.53
CA THR A 46 13.79 -26.37 29.84
C THR A 46 14.48 -25.00 29.93
N SER A 47 15.82 -24.97 29.90
CA SER A 47 16.62 -23.74 29.86
C SER A 47 17.93 -23.95 29.09
N LEU A 48 18.49 -22.85 28.58
CA LEU A 48 19.77 -22.87 27.87
C LEU A 48 20.92 -23.26 28.81
N SER A 49 20.89 -22.79 30.06
CA SER A 49 21.89 -23.15 31.08
C SER A 49 21.91 -24.66 31.35
N ALA A 50 20.72 -25.28 31.44
CA ALA A 50 20.59 -26.73 31.58
C ALA A 50 21.10 -27.48 30.35
N ALA A 51 20.85 -26.96 29.14
CA ALA A 51 21.33 -27.57 27.90
C ALA A 51 22.87 -27.58 27.80
N VAL A 52 23.50 -26.43 28.08
CA VAL A 52 24.96 -26.29 28.05
C VAL A 52 25.65 -27.21 29.05
N THR A 53 25.05 -27.42 30.22
CA THR A 53 25.61 -28.30 31.26
C THR A 53 25.26 -29.77 31.03
N GLY A 54 24.05 -30.06 30.56
CA GLY A 54 23.53 -31.42 30.42
C GLY A 54 24.03 -32.18 29.20
N ALA A 55 24.59 -31.50 28.19
CA ALA A 55 25.04 -32.14 26.95
C ALA A 55 26.14 -33.21 27.16
N VAL A 56 26.86 -33.19 28.28
CA VAL A 56 28.02 -34.04 28.57
C VAL A 56 27.70 -35.30 29.38
N ASP A 57 26.43 -35.61 29.62
CA ASP A 57 26.05 -36.82 30.35
C ASP A 57 25.98 -38.09 29.46
N VAL A 58 25.84 -39.25 30.10
CA VAL A 58 25.79 -40.58 29.45
C VAL A 58 24.62 -40.75 28.47
N ASN A 59 23.53 -40.01 28.66
CA ASN A 59 22.35 -40.06 27.81
C ASN A 59 22.47 -39.12 26.60
N HIS A 60 23.43 -38.19 26.62
CA HIS A 60 23.70 -37.22 25.58
C HIS A 60 25.08 -37.45 24.92
N LEU A 61 25.77 -36.38 24.51
CA LEU A 61 27.03 -36.46 23.77
C LEU A 61 28.13 -37.17 24.59
N ASN A 62 28.04 -37.10 25.92
CA ASN A 62 28.93 -37.79 26.87
C ASN A 62 30.43 -37.47 26.69
N THR A 63 30.75 -36.31 26.11
CA THR A 63 32.13 -35.84 25.95
C THR A 63 32.15 -34.32 25.81
N THR A 64 33.21 -33.71 26.33
CA THR A 64 33.55 -32.29 26.10
C THR A 64 34.52 -32.11 24.92
N GLY A 65 35.07 -33.21 24.39
CA GLY A 65 36.08 -33.22 23.32
C GLY A 65 35.48 -33.12 21.93
N LEU A 66 34.97 -31.93 21.54
CA LEU A 66 34.33 -31.74 20.23
C LEU A 66 35.31 -31.93 19.06
N VAL A 67 36.59 -31.59 19.25
CA VAL A 67 37.63 -31.81 18.24
C VAL A 67 37.88 -33.30 18.01
N THR A 68 38.16 -34.07 19.07
CA THR A 68 38.44 -35.51 18.95
C THR A 68 37.25 -36.29 18.42
N GLY A 69 36.03 -35.89 18.80
CA GLY A 69 34.79 -36.48 18.31
C GLY A 69 34.31 -35.95 16.96
N ASN A 70 34.98 -34.94 16.40
CA ASN A 70 34.56 -34.20 15.22
C ASN A 70 33.09 -33.72 15.26
N TYR A 71 32.70 -33.07 16.35
CA TYR A 71 31.34 -32.60 16.59
C TYR A 71 31.21 -31.08 16.43
N GLN A 72 29.99 -30.66 16.06
CA GLN A 72 29.48 -29.31 16.26
C GLN A 72 28.30 -29.42 17.22
N LEU A 73 28.33 -28.66 18.31
CA LEU A 73 27.28 -28.70 19.31
C LEU A 73 26.35 -27.51 19.13
N ASN A 74 25.12 -27.77 18.68
CA ASN A 74 24.14 -26.76 18.34
C ASN A 74 23.01 -26.72 19.38
N PHE A 75 22.78 -25.56 19.97
CA PHE A 75 21.71 -25.27 20.92
C PHE A 75 20.70 -24.31 20.27
N PRO A 76 19.70 -24.83 19.54
CA PRO A 76 18.59 -24.01 19.04
C PRO A 76 17.64 -23.63 20.20
N CYS A 77 17.43 -22.34 20.39
CA CYS A 77 16.57 -21.78 21.44
C CYS A 77 15.16 -21.48 20.88
N TYR A 78 14.14 -21.92 21.62
CA TYR A 78 12.72 -21.78 21.26
C TYR A 78 11.95 -21.08 22.37
N TYR A 79 10.99 -20.25 21.99
CA TYR A 79 10.01 -19.68 22.91
C TYR A 79 8.81 -20.61 23.06
N ASP A 80 8.52 -20.98 24.30
CA ASP A 80 7.34 -21.76 24.63
C ASP A 80 6.27 -20.88 25.31
N SER A 81 6.60 -20.29 26.47
CA SER A 81 5.60 -19.57 27.28
C SER A 81 6.16 -18.41 28.12
N ALA A 82 7.46 -18.38 28.40
CA ALA A 82 8.08 -17.37 29.24
C ALA A 82 9.58 -17.22 28.94
N ALA A 83 10.17 -16.15 29.47
CA ALA A 83 11.60 -15.89 29.41
C ALA A 83 12.40 -16.97 30.15
N ASP A 84 13.56 -17.34 29.60
CA ASP A 84 14.60 -18.03 30.37
C ASP A 84 15.21 -17.03 31.37
N THR A 85 15.42 -17.45 32.62
CA THR A 85 15.88 -16.55 33.70
C THR A 85 17.22 -16.98 34.29
N THR A 86 17.81 -18.05 33.78
CA THR A 86 19.04 -18.63 34.35
C THR A 86 20.26 -18.18 33.55
N ALA A 87 21.23 -17.56 34.22
CA ALA A 87 22.51 -17.22 33.60
C ALA A 87 23.20 -18.45 33.00
N VAL A 88 23.90 -18.23 31.88
CA VAL A 88 24.54 -19.28 31.09
C VAL A 88 26.05 -19.10 31.17
N THR A 89 26.78 -20.17 31.47
CA THR A 89 28.25 -20.19 31.38
C THR A 89 28.68 -21.31 30.44
N VAL A 90 29.38 -20.96 29.37
CA VAL A 90 29.94 -21.92 28.42
C VAL A 90 31.41 -22.13 28.74
N SER A 91 31.78 -23.31 29.23
CA SER A 91 33.15 -23.63 29.64
C SER A 91 33.43 -25.13 29.61
N GLY A 92 34.70 -25.52 29.59
CA GLY A 92 35.15 -26.92 29.75
C GLY A 92 35.16 -27.77 28.48
N TYR A 93 34.86 -27.20 27.30
CA TYR A 93 34.86 -27.90 26.02
C TYR A 93 36.17 -27.72 25.25
N THR A 94 36.63 -28.78 24.57
CA THR A 94 37.73 -28.67 23.61
C THR A 94 37.16 -28.42 22.22
N THR A 95 37.37 -27.21 21.70
CA THR A 95 36.79 -26.71 20.45
C THR A 95 37.86 -26.26 19.45
N ALA A 96 37.47 -26.10 18.20
CA ALA A 96 38.29 -25.60 17.09
C ALA A 96 37.40 -24.85 16.08
N PRO A 97 37.96 -24.13 15.09
CA PRO A 97 37.15 -23.41 14.10
C PRO A 97 36.09 -24.25 13.37
N ALA A 98 36.35 -25.55 13.14
CA ALA A 98 35.39 -26.48 12.53
C ALA A 98 34.50 -27.22 13.55
N ASN A 99 34.85 -27.18 14.84
CA ASN A 99 34.23 -27.93 15.94
C ASN A 99 33.87 -26.96 17.06
N TYR A 100 32.74 -26.29 16.88
CA TYR A 100 32.30 -25.16 17.69
C TYR A 100 31.04 -25.48 18.49
N ILE A 101 30.71 -24.56 19.41
CA ILE A 101 29.41 -24.50 20.07
C ILE A 101 28.61 -23.36 19.44
N ARG A 102 27.38 -23.61 19.01
CA ARG A 102 26.49 -22.58 18.49
C ARG A 102 25.23 -22.52 19.33
N ILE A 103 24.96 -21.35 19.89
CA ILE A 103 23.72 -21.00 20.58
C ILE A 103 22.99 -20.03 19.66
N TYR A 104 21.80 -20.38 19.22
CA TYR A 104 21.10 -19.59 18.20
C TYR A 104 19.60 -19.78 18.31
N THR A 105 18.82 -18.86 17.74
CA THR A 105 17.41 -19.19 17.46
C THR A 105 17.26 -19.61 16.00
N PRO A 106 16.48 -20.65 15.70
CA PRO A 106 16.11 -21.01 14.33
C PRO A 106 15.48 -19.84 13.57
N ILE A 107 15.86 -19.66 12.31
CA ILE A 107 15.33 -18.62 11.41
C ILE A 107 14.57 -19.23 10.23
N SER A 108 15.07 -20.35 9.68
CA SER A 108 14.52 -20.93 8.46
C SER A 108 13.24 -21.71 8.74
N THR A 109 12.13 -21.22 8.20
CA THR A 109 10.82 -21.91 8.28
C THR A 109 10.70 -23.09 7.33
N THR A 110 11.65 -23.26 6.41
CA THR A 110 11.69 -24.37 5.44
C THR A 110 12.60 -25.49 5.90
N THR A 111 13.69 -25.19 6.60
CA THR A 111 14.71 -26.19 6.96
C THR A 111 14.93 -26.40 8.46
N GLU A 112 14.59 -25.45 9.34
CA GLU A 112 14.92 -25.54 10.76
C GLU A 112 13.70 -25.66 11.69
N ALA A 113 12.66 -24.85 11.46
CA ALA A 113 11.49 -24.79 12.34
C ALA A 113 10.19 -24.56 11.56
N ASN A 114 9.03 -24.77 12.20
CA ASN A 114 7.75 -24.41 11.59
C ASN A 114 7.44 -22.91 11.66
N ALA A 115 8.04 -22.21 12.61
CA ALA A 115 8.00 -20.76 12.75
C ALA A 115 9.38 -20.26 13.17
N SER A 116 9.82 -19.14 12.60
CA SER A 116 11.07 -18.49 12.99
C SER A 116 11.03 -18.12 14.48
N GLN A 117 12.10 -18.43 15.18
CA GLN A 117 12.35 -18.04 16.57
C GLN A 117 13.24 -16.79 16.65
N ARG A 118 13.71 -16.29 15.50
CA ARG A 118 14.47 -15.06 15.35
C ARG A 118 13.56 -13.86 15.62
N HIS A 119 14.06 -12.88 16.36
CA HIS A 119 13.48 -11.54 16.33
C HIS A 119 13.65 -10.92 14.94
N GLN A 120 12.85 -9.93 14.57
CA GLN A 120 12.98 -9.21 13.30
C GLN A 120 13.50 -7.82 13.64
N GLY A 121 14.77 -7.73 14.10
CA GLY A 121 15.44 -6.47 14.43
C GLY A 121 14.84 -5.62 15.56
N LYS A 122 13.73 -6.07 16.15
CA LYS A 122 13.01 -5.46 17.25
C LYS A 122 12.70 -6.50 18.32
N TRP A 123 12.71 -6.07 19.58
CA TRP A 123 12.30 -6.92 20.69
C TRP A 123 10.86 -7.42 20.50
N ASP A 124 10.68 -8.73 20.61
CA ASP A 124 9.42 -9.46 20.46
C ASP A 124 9.25 -10.44 21.64
N ASP A 125 8.28 -10.15 22.52
CA ASP A 125 8.00 -10.98 23.69
C ASP A 125 7.48 -12.38 23.31
N GLY A 126 7.08 -12.61 22.06
CA GLY A 126 6.73 -13.92 21.51
C GLY A 126 7.91 -14.73 20.98
N LYS A 127 9.16 -14.25 21.17
CA LYS A 127 10.41 -14.94 20.77
C LYS A 127 11.27 -15.28 21.97
N TYR A 128 12.23 -16.19 21.76
CA TYR A 128 13.08 -16.67 22.85
C TYR A 128 13.86 -15.49 23.42
N ASN A 129 13.77 -15.32 24.74
CA ASN A 129 14.49 -14.28 25.44
C ASN A 129 15.07 -14.80 26.76
N LEU A 130 16.26 -14.32 27.08
CA LEU A 130 17.01 -14.61 28.30
C LEU A 130 17.03 -13.37 29.19
N ASN A 131 16.22 -13.38 30.24
CA ASN A 131 16.08 -12.28 31.19
C ASN A 131 16.62 -12.66 32.58
N VAL A 132 17.86 -12.29 32.87
CA VAL A 132 18.49 -12.54 34.17
C VAL A 132 18.27 -11.35 35.09
N SER A 133 17.73 -11.61 36.29
CA SER A 133 17.47 -10.61 37.34
C SER A 133 18.20 -10.89 38.66
N SER A 134 18.83 -12.06 38.79
CA SER A 134 19.57 -12.45 39.98
C SER A 134 20.88 -11.65 40.15
N VAL A 135 21.43 -11.67 41.36
CA VAL A 135 22.67 -10.94 41.71
C VAL A 135 23.87 -11.74 41.20
N GLY A 136 24.51 -11.30 40.10
CA GLY A 136 25.74 -11.94 39.61
C GLY A 136 26.00 -11.85 38.11
N ALA A 137 26.77 -10.82 37.75
CA ALA A 137 27.67 -10.68 36.61
C ALA A 137 27.14 -10.66 35.17
N TYR A 138 26.45 -11.68 34.68
CA TYR A 138 26.21 -11.81 33.23
C TYR A 138 24.96 -12.63 32.88
N ASN A 139 24.37 -12.37 31.70
CA ASN A 139 23.39 -13.28 31.13
C ASN A 139 24.06 -14.48 30.45
N VAL A 140 25.08 -14.22 29.62
CA VAL A 140 25.88 -15.25 28.94
C VAL A 140 27.37 -14.98 29.17
N ASN A 141 28.06 -15.91 29.82
CA ASN A 141 29.52 -15.88 29.97
C ASN A 141 30.18 -16.93 29.08
N ILE A 142 31.03 -16.48 28.17
CA ILE A 142 31.75 -17.30 27.21
C ILE A 142 33.21 -17.47 27.65
N ASN A 143 33.45 -18.57 28.36
CA ASN A 143 34.77 -18.99 28.85
C ASN A 143 35.38 -20.12 28.00
N ASN A 144 34.87 -20.34 26.79
CA ASN A 144 35.31 -21.39 25.88
C ASN A 144 35.67 -20.80 24.52
N GLN A 145 36.61 -21.41 23.80
CA GLN A 145 36.92 -20.97 22.43
C GLN A 145 35.83 -21.40 21.45
N PHE A 146 35.71 -20.66 20.35
CA PHE A 146 34.84 -20.90 19.21
C PHE A 146 33.37 -21.12 19.62
N VAL A 147 32.83 -20.19 20.41
CA VAL A 147 31.39 -20.15 20.74
C VAL A 147 30.71 -19.09 19.89
N HIS A 148 29.59 -19.47 19.27
CA HIS A 148 28.78 -18.60 18.42
C HIS A 148 27.47 -18.31 19.15
N VAL A 149 27.15 -17.05 19.39
CA VAL A 149 25.85 -16.61 19.95
C VAL A 149 25.14 -15.78 18.89
N ASP A 150 24.09 -16.37 18.31
CA ASP A 150 23.43 -15.86 17.13
C ASP A 150 21.95 -15.58 17.39
N GLY A 151 21.75 -14.32 17.69
CA GLY A 151 20.49 -13.62 17.65
C GLY A 151 19.60 -13.61 18.89
N LEU A 152 20.03 -14.12 20.02
CA LEU A 152 19.21 -14.10 21.22
C LEU A 152 18.69 -12.69 21.57
N GLN A 153 17.50 -12.64 22.19
CA GLN A 153 17.05 -11.46 22.92
C GLN A 153 17.54 -11.60 24.35
N ILE A 154 18.34 -10.66 24.83
CA ILE A 154 18.97 -10.73 26.15
C ILE A 154 18.58 -9.49 26.94
N LYS A 155 17.99 -9.70 28.11
CA LYS A 155 17.63 -8.64 29.03
C LYS A 155 18.35 -8.81 30.35
N ASN A 156 19.12 -7.81 30.77
CA ASN A 156 19.68 -7.80 32.11
C ASN A 156 18.82 -6.89 33.00
N SER A 157 18.17 -7.47 34.01
CA SER A 157 17.29 -6.77 34.95
C SER A 157 17.83 -6.80 36.38
N SER A 158 19.11 -7.12 36.58
CA SER A 158 19.73 -7.22 37.91
C SER A 158 19.75 -5.85 38.59
N THR A 159 19.39 -5.80 39.87
CA THR A 159 19.33 -4.57 40.68
C THR A 159 20.50 -4.40 41.66
N SER A 160 21.39 -5.39 41.70
CA SER A 160 22.60 -5.40 42.53
C SER A 160 23.68 -6.29 41.91
N GLY A 161 24.90 -6.24 42.44
CA GLY A 161 26.07 -6.93 41.90
C GLY A 161 27.05 -5.96 41.24
N TYR A 162 28.34 -6.29 41.26
CA TYR A 162 29.39 -5.45 40.66
C TYR A 162 29.26 -5.41 39.14
N ASP A 163 29.22 -6.60 38.54
CA ASP A 163 29.05 -6.84 37.10
C ASP A 163 27.57 -7.06 36.77
N GLN A 164 27.10 -6.43 35.68
CA GLN A 164 25.78 -6.65 35.08
C GLN A 164 25.91 -6.53 33.56
N ILE A 165 26.29 -7.65 32.95
CA ILE A 165 26.74 -7.76 31.57
C ILE A 165 25.70 -8.57 30.77
N GLY A 166 25.41 -8.19 29.53
CA GLY A 166 24.63 -9.05 28.65
C GLY A 166 25.43 -10.28 28.23
N ILE A 167 26.46 -10.08 27.42
CA ILE A 167 27.37 -11.14 26.97
C ILE A 167 28.80 -10.79 27.36
N ASP A 168 29.48 -11.69 28.06
CA ASP A 168 30.91 -11.58 28.39
C ASP A 168 31.73 -12.57 27.56
N MET A 169 32.82 -12.08 26.96
CA MET A 169 33.65 -12.81 25.99
C MET A 169 35.13 -12.83 26.41
N ASP A 170 35.58 -13.95 26.96
CA ASP A 170 36.96 -14.11 27.45
C ASP A 170 37.87 -14.90 26.49
N LYS A 171 37.30 -15.43 25.41
CA LYS A 171 37.94 -16.33 24.43
C LYS A 171 37.41 -16.07 23.02
N ASN A 172 38.14 -16.53 21.99
CA ASN A 172 37.74 -16.49 20.57
C ASN A 172 36.27 -16.87 20.38
N SER A 173 35.42 -15.91 20.00
CA SER A 173 33.97 -16.10 19.98
C SER A 173 33.32 -15.14 19.00
N TYR A 174 32.10 -15.48 18.61
CA TYR A 174 31.32 -14.79 17.58
C TYR A 174 29.96 -14.44 18.16
N VAL A 175 29.58 -13.17 18.12
CA VAL A 175 28.32 -12.68 18.66
C VAL A 175 27.62 -11.86 17.59
N SER A 176 26.48 -12.35 17.11
CA SER A 176 25.80 -11.75 15.96
C SER A 176 24.30 -11.67 16.07
N ASN A 177 23.73 -10.65 15.45
CA ASN A 177 22.29 -10.51 15.22
C ASN A 177 21.44 -10.43 16.50
N ASN A 178 22.02 -10.09 17.67
CA ASN A 178 21.32 -10.13 18.97
C ASN A 178 20.68 -8.77 19.31
N ILE A 179 19.63 -8.80 20.13
CA ILE A 179 19.09 -7.60 20.80
C ILE A 179 19.38 -7.69 22.29
N LEU A 180 20.10 -6.69 22.81
CA LEU A 180 20.44 -6.62 24.23
C LEU A 180 19.82 -5.37 24.87
N GLN A 181 19.11 -5.58 25.97
CA GLN A 181 18.50 -4.53 26.76
C GLN A 181 18.96 -4.56 28.21
N TYR A 182 19.29 -3.40 28.77
CA TYR A 182 19.43 -3.24 30.21
C TYR A 182 18.18 -2.60 30.81
N ALA A 183 17.68 -3.20 31.89
CA ALA A 183 16.58 -2.70 32.71
C ALA A 183 16.90 -2.79 34.21
N GLY A 184 18.18 -2.99 34.54
CA GLY A 184 18.68 -3.15 35.90
C GLY A 184 19.00 -1.84 36.62
N SER A 185 19.58 -1.96 37.82
CA SER A 185 20.15 -0.85 38.58
C SER A 185 21.29 -1.30 39.50
N GLY A 186 22.00 -0.36 40.14
CA GLY A 186 22.95 -0.67 41.23
C GLY A 186 24.33 -1.23 40.84
N GLY A 187 24.58 -1.54 39.56
CA GLY A 187 25.87 -2.04 39.07
C GLY A 187 26.92 -0.96 38.80
N THR A 188 28.19 -1.36 38.90
CA THR A 188 29.35 -0.50 38.58
C THR A 188 29.91 -0.83 37.20
N ASN A 189 30.03 -2.12 36.88
CA ASN A 189 30.48 -2.60 35.58
C ASN A 189 29.28 -3.11 34.77
N ILE A 190 28.75 -2.28 33.88
CA ILE A 190 27.52 -2.56 33.12
C ILE A 190 27.83 -2.47 31.64
N PHE A 191 27.76 -3.60 30.94
CA PHE A 191 28.05 -3.73 29.51
C PHE A 191 26.95 -4.48 28.78
N GLY A 192 26.61 -4.08 27.56
CA GLY A 192 25.85 -4.93 26.65
C GLY A 192 26.69 -6.15 26.27
N ILE A 193 27.79 -5.90 25.56
CA ILE A 193 28.79 -6.92 25.21
C ILE A 193 30.14 -6.50 25.77
N GLN A 194 30.72 -7.34 26.61
CA GLN A 194 32.05 -7.16 27.17
C GLN A 194 33.02 -8.18 26.55
N TYR A 195 34.26 -7.74 26.32
CA TYR A 195 35.37 -8.64 26.04
C TYR A 195 36.56 -8.36 26.97
N ASN A 196 36.90 -9.31 27.85
CA ASN A 196 38.03 -9.18 28.78
C ASN A 196 39.15 -10.13 28.39
N LEU A 197 40.34 -9.59 28.15
CA LEU A 197 41.41 -10.36 27.53
C LEU A 197 42.69 -10.29 28.37
N THR A 198 43.16 -11.46 28.81
CA THR A 198 44.28 -11.59 29.77
C THR A 198 45.63 -11.98 29.15
N ALA A 199 45.68 -12.62 27.96
CA ALA A 199 46.87 -12.80 27.08
C ALA A 199 46.55 -13.75 25.89
N GLY A 200 47.12 -13.51 24.69
CA GLY A 200 47.04 -14.42 23.52
C GLY A 200 46.41 -13.84 22.25
N ASN A 201 46.64 -14.45 21.07
CA ASN A 201 46.04 -13.99 19.79
C ASN A 201 44.54 -14.32 19.73
N PHE A 202 43.69 -13.36 20.11
CA PHE A 202 42.24 -13.52 20.06
C PHE A 202 41.62 -13.00 18.75
N ASN A 203 40.55 -13.66 18.31
CA ASN A 203 39.73 -13.32 17.15
C ASN A 203 38.27 -13.24 17.60
N LEU A 204 37.91 -12.09 18.16
CA LEU A 204 36.56 -11.78 18.61
C LEU A 204 35.81 -11.06 17.50
N LYS A 205 34.60 -11.51 17.20
CA LYS A 205 33.78 -10.93 16.14
C LYS A 205 32.38 -10.60 16.66
N VAL A 206 31.99 -9.34 16.53
CA VAL A 206 30.71 -8.81 17.02
C VAL A 206 30.04 -8.04 15.89
N TRP A 207 28.89 -8.49 15.40
CA TRP A 207 28.20 -7.77 14.32
C TRP A 207 26.69 -7.86 14.34
N ASN A 208 26.02 -6.87 13.72
CA ASN A 208 24.56 -6.81 13.61
C ASN A 208 23.82 -6.86 14.97
N ASN A 209 24.40 -6.34 16.04
CA ASN A 209 23.72 -6.32 17.35
C ASN A 209 23.07 -4.97 17.60
N ILE A 210 21.88 -4.97 18.21
CA ILE A 210 21.21 -3.78 18.73
C ILE A 210 21.30 -3.80 20.24
N ILE A 211 21.84 -2.75 20.84
CA ILE A 211 22.14 -2.69 22.27
C ILE A 211 21.64 -1.37 22.84
N TYR A 212 20.85 -1.43 23.91
CA TYR A 212 20.33 -0.21 24.53
C TYR A 212 20.14 -0.27 26.04
N GLY A 213 20.26 0.92 26.67
CA GLY A 213 20.05 1.14 28.10
C GLY A 213 21.23 0.76 29.00
N PHE A 214 22.27 0.12 28.49
CA PHE A 214 23.47 -0.22 29.26
C PHE A 214 24.32 1.02 29.53
N LYS A 215 25.11 1.04 30.61
CA LYS A 215 26.11 2.12 30.78
C LYS A 215 27.16 2.10 29.67
N LYS A 216 27.59 0.91 29.25
CA LYS A 216 28.51 0.74 28.12
C LYS A 216 27.89 -0.21 27.10
N GLY A 217 27.91 0.13 25.82
CA GLY A 217 27.34 -0.72 24.77
C GLY A 217 28.22 -1.94 24.49
N ILE A 218 29.28 -1.74 23.71
CA ILE A 218 30.23 -2.78 23.31
C ILE A 218 31.62 -2.36 23.73
N GLY A 219 32.37 -3.21 24.44
CA GLY A 219 33.72 -2.81 24.81
C GLY A 219 34.46 -3.73 25.75
N GLY A 220 35.68 -3.33 26.13
CA GLY A 220 36.52 -4.17 26.97
C GLY A 220 37.86 -3.56 27.37
N ASN A 221 38.57 -4.29 28.23
CA ASN A 221 39.90 -3.92 28.72
C ASN A 221 40.91 -5.03 28.36
N ALA A 222 42.13 -4.64 27.96
CA ALA A 222 43.27 -5.56 27.77
C ALA A 222 44.32 -5.39 28.88
N GLY A 223 44.79 -6.51 29.44
CA GLY A 223 45.75 -6.53 30.56
C GLY A 223 47.23 -6.76 30.21
N GLY A 224 47.63 -6.89 28.94
CA GLY A 224 49.03 -7.20 28.58
C GLY A 224 49.40 -7.07 27.11
N ASP A 225 48.89 -7.96 26.25
CA ASP A 225 49.23 -8.03 24.82
C ASP A 225 48.32 -7.15 23.93
N VAL A 226 48.71 -6.92 22.67
CA VAL A 226 47.83 -6.30 21.66
C VAL A 226 46.75 -7.29 21.25
N LEU A 227 45.50 -6.91 21.44
CA LEU A 227 44.36 -7.82 21.33
C LEU A 227 43.30 -7.25 20.38
N ARG A 228 42.99 -8.01 19.32
CA ARG A 228 42.12 -7.53 18.22
C ARG A 228 40.68 -8.01 18.36
N ALA A 229 39.76 -7.05 18.31
CA ALA A 229 38.32 -7.30 18.17
C ALA A 229 37.80 -6.67 16.89
N VAL A 230 36.88 -7.35 16.21
CA VAL A 230 36.22 -6.88 14.99
C VAL A 230 34.77 -6.61 15.31
N VAL A 231 34.37 -5.34 15.27
CA VAL A 231 33.05 -4.89 15.72
C VAL A 231 32.40 -4.13 14.57
N TYR A 232 31.51 -4.77 13.83
CA TYR A 232 30.93 -4.25 12.58
C TYR A 232 29.40 -4.14 12.62
N ASN A 233 28.81 -3.12 12.01
CA ASN A 233 27.34 -3.03 11.86
C ASN A 233 26.58 -3.20 13.19
N ASN A 234 27.00 -2.57 14.29
CA ASN A 234 26.22 -2.60 15.52
C ASN A 234 25.51 -1.26 15.73
N THR A 235 24.36 -1.29 16.40
CA THR A 235 23.63 -0.10 16.81
C THR A 235 23.58 -0.04 18.33
N VAL A 236 24.24 0.96 18.91
CA VAL A 236 24.19 1.25 20.35
C VAL A 236 23.43 2.54 20.57
N LYS A 237 22.43 2.49 21.47
CA LYS A 237 21.63 3.66 21.82
C LYS A 237 21.41 3.77 23.33
N ASP A 238 21.30 4.99 23.84
CA ASP A 238 20.95 5.26 25.24
C ASP A 238 21.97 4.66 26.21
N ALA A 239 23.26 4.96 25.98
CA ALA A 239 24.37 4.51 26.82
C ALA A 239 25.16 5.68 27.41
N ILE A 240 25.93 5.44 28.48
CA ILE A 240 26.94 6.43 28.91
C ILE A 240 28.08 6.43 27.89
N VAL A 241 28.59 5.25 27.56
CA VAL A 241 29.59 5.05 26.52
C VAL A 241 29.06 4.09 25.46
N GLY A 242 29.05 4.47 24.19
CA GLY A 242 28.62 3.59 23.10
C GLY A 242 29.59 2.41 22.91
N TYR A 243 30.79 2.73 22.45
CA TYR A 243 31.89 1.80 22.19
C TYR A 243 33.08 2.14 23.08
N TYR A 244 33.52 1.20 23.90
CA TYR A 244 34.54 1.43 24.92
C TYR A 244 35.75 0.52 24.73
N THR A 245 36.95 1.08 24.65
CA THR A 245 38.18 0.28 24.64
C THR A 245 39.25 0.91 25.52
N ASN A 246 40.03 0.08 26.21
CA ASN A 246 41.07 0.55 27.13
C ASN A 246 42.25 -0.42 27.20
N GLY A 247 43.44 0.09 27.51
CA GLY A 247 44.69 -0.67 27.53
C GLY A 247 45.23 -0.95 26.13
N TYR A 248 45.74 -2.16 25.92
CA TYR A 248 46.35 -2.61 24.66
C TYR A 248 45.33 -3.19 23.64
N MET A 249 44.08 -2.72 23.69
CA MET A 249 43.05 -3.17 22.75
C MET A 249 43.28 -2.57 21.35
N ASP A 250 43.11 -3.39 20.31
CA ASP A 250 43.21 -3.02 18.89
C ASP A 250 41.89 -3.31 18.17
N THR A 251 40.83 -2.59 18.54
CA THR A 251 39.48 -2.83 18.02
C THR A 251 39.28 -2.14 16.68
N ILE A 252 38.82 -2.91 15.68
CA ILE A 252 38.41 -2.41 14.36
C ILE A 252 36.90 -2.16 14.39
N LEU A 253 36.49 -0.92 14.21
CA LEU A 253 35.09 -0.49 14.17
C LEU A 253 34.71 -0.07 12.76
N LYS A 254 33.76 -0.76 12.14
CA LYS A 254 33.18 -0.33 10.86
C LYS A 254 31.67 -0.31 10.89
N ASN A 255 31.07 0.69 10.26
CA ASN A 255 29.61 0.77 10.08
C ASN A 255 28.83 0.73 11.40
N ASN A 256 29.37 1.23 12.50
CA ASN A 256 28.68 1.21 13.80
C ASN A 256 27.95 2.52 14.07
N ILE A 257 26.81 2.45 14.74
CA ILE A 257 26.05 3.60 15.23
C ILE A 257 26.20 3.69 16.76
N ALA A 258 26.54 4.88 17.25
CA ALA A 258 26.30 5.33 18.61
C ALA A 258 25.34 6.54 18.57
N GLN A 259 24.22 6.47 19.28
CA GLN A 259 23.21 7.54 19.34
C GLN A 259 22.71 7.77 20.76
N ASN A 260 22.47 9.02 21.12
CA ASN A 260 22.08 9.42 22.46
C ASN A 260 23.00 8.81 23.53
N CYS A 261 24.30 8.85 23.25
CA CYS A 261 25.34 8.44 24.20
C CYS A 261 25.96 9.67 24.83
N ILE A 262 26.41 9.60 26.09
CA ILE A 262 27.19 10.69 26.70
C ILE A 262 28.56 10.80 25.99
N ASP A 263 29.13 9.66 25.66
CA ASP A 263 30.31 9.50 24.82
C ASP A 263 30.05 8.35 23.83
N GLY A 264 30.19 8.56 22.52
CA GLY A 264 29.86 7.53 21.55
C GLY A 264 31.00 6.53 21.40
N PHE A 265 32.25 7.00 21.33
CA PHE A 265 33.42 6.18 21.06
C PHE A 265 34.61 6.57 21.95
N THR A 266 34.71 5.93 23.11
CA THR A 266 35.84 6.14 24.02
C THR A 266 36.95 5.12 23.77
N SER A 267 38.17 5.59 23.49
CA SER A 267 39.36 4.73 23.42
C SER A 267 40.65 5.41 23.83
N SER A 268 41.63 4.57 24.21
CA SER A 268 43.05 4.97 24.24
C SER A 268 43.78 4.70 22.91
N ASN A 269 43.29 3.77 22.06
CA ASN A 269 43.82 3.40 20.73
C ASN A 269 42.82 2.55 19.91
N PHE A 270 41.95 3.15 19.09
CA PHE A 270 41.21 2.36 18.08
C PHE A 270 42.11 2.00 16.89
N HIS A 271 41.87 0.86 16.25
CA HIS A 271 42.68 0.45 15.10
C HIS A 271 42.49 1.45 13.93
N PRO A 272 43.56 1.82 13.20
CA PRO A 272 43.49 2.80 12.10
C PRO A 272 42.57 2.43 10.93
N SER A 273 42.24 1.15 10.76
CA SER A 273 41.27 0.71 9.74
C SER A 273 39.79 0.87 10.15
N SER A 274 39.52 1.42 11.34
CA SER A 274 38.16 1.80 11.74
C SER A 274 37.64 2.90 10.81
N ASN A 275 36.40 2.80 10.36
CA ASN A 275 35.85 3.72 9.35
C ASN A 275 34.31 3.63 9.27
N TYR A 276 33.65 4.64 8.68
CA TYR A 276 32.20 4.64 8.45
C TYR A 276 31.34 4.43 9.71
N ASN A 277 31.76 4.98 10.85
CA ASN A 277 30.96 4.94 12.08
C ASN A 277 30.17 6.25 12.23
N ILE A 278 29.06 6.23 12.98
CA ILE A 278 28.25 7.42 13.27
C ILE A 278 28.20 7.68 14.76
N SER A 279 28.46 8.94 15.14
CA SER A 279 28.17 9.49 16.47
C SER A 279 27.39 10.81 16.33
N ASP A 280 26.46 11.04 17.25
CA ASP A 280 25.78 12.32 17.44
C ASP A 280 26.64 13.37 18.15
N LEU A 281 27.87 13.01 18.56
CA LEU A 281 28.82 13.89 19.23
C LEU A 281 29.91 14.44 18.30
N VAL A 282 30.55 15.54 18.73
CA VAL A 282 31.58 16.24 17.96
C VAL A 282 32.93 15.50 18.07
N ALA A 283 33.56 15.19 16.93
CA ALA A 283 34.91 14.62 16.84
C ALA A 283 35.12 13.35 17.70
N ASP A 284 34.18 12.43 17.62
CA ASP A 284 34.06 11.25 18.46
C ASP A 284 34.29 9.94 17.69
N ALA A 285 33.50 9.69 16.63
CA ALA A 285 33.55 8.46 15.84
C ALA A 285 34.90 8.29 15.10
N PRO A 286 35.59 7.13 15.25
CA PRO A 286 36.92 6.91 14.67
C PRO A 286 36.85 6.60 13.17
N GLY A 287 37.82 7.10 12.41
CA GLY A 287 37.99 6.82 10.97
C GLY A 287 37.64 7.99 10.05
N ALA A 288 38.21 8.01 8.84
CA ALA A 288 38.16 9.16 7.94
C ALA A 288 36.77 9.44 7.33
N ASN A 289 35.95 8.41 7.12
CA ASN A 289 34.60 8.52 6.55
C ASN A 289 33.51 8.39 7.62
N SER A 290 33.89 8.44 8.89
CA SER A 290 32.95 8.43 10.00
C SER A 290 32.25 9.78 10.12
N LYS A 291 30.98 9.77 10.49
CA LYS A 291 30.14 10.97 10.62
C LYS A 291 30.00 11.33 12.09
N ASN A 292 30.37 12.55 12.41
CA ASN A 292 30.29 13.14 13.74
C ASN A 292 29.21 14.22 13.76
N SER A 293 28.72 14.58 14.95
CA SER A 293 27.61 15.52 15.12
C SER A 293 26.39 15.15 14.26
N THR A 294 26.15 13.85 14.09
CA THR A 294 25.20 13.31 13.12
C THR A 294 24.17 12.44 13.84
N THR A 295 22.92 12.88 13.80
CA THR A 295 21.79 12.12 14.35
C THR A 295 21.27 11.12 13.32
N VAL A 296 20.90 9.93 13.77
CA VAL A 296 20.23 8.89 12.98
C VAL A 296 18.75 8.85 13.34
N ALA A 297 17.89 8.83 12.33
CA ALA A 297 16.45 8.65 12.50
C ALA A 297 16.11 7.15 12.52
N PHE A 298 15.51 6.68 13.62
CA PHE A 298 15.01 5.32 13.76
C PHE A 298 13.49 5.26 13.49
N ALA A 299 12.99 4.09 13.09
CA ALA A 299 11.59 3.89 12.70
C ALA A 299 10.59 4.20 13.83
N ASP A 300 10.82 3.69 15.03
CA ASP A 300 9.98 3.95 16.21
C ASP A 300 10.77 3.76 17.53
N PRO A 301 11.66 4.72 17.87
CA PRO A 301 12.53 4.60 19.03
C PRO A 301 11.78 4.62 20.37
N ALA A 302 10.54 5.13 20.40
CA ALA A 302 9.70 5.13 21.61
C ALA A 302 9.33 3.70 22.02
N ASN A 303 9.00 2.86 21.03
CA ASN A 303 8.71 1.44 21.20
C ASN A 303 9.93 0.53 20.98
N LYS A 304 11.15 1.08 21.12
CA LYS A 304 12.43 0.36 21.00
C LYS A 304 12.62 -0.34 19.65
N ASP A 305 12.07 0.27 18.61
CA ASP A 305 12.27 -0.12 17.23
C ASP A 305 13.41 0.72 16.62
N PHE A 306 14.59 0.09 16.53
CA PHE A 306 15.82 0.76 16.08
C PHE A 306 16.23 0.36 14.67
N HIS A 307 15.30 -0.12 13.86
CA HIS A 307 15.46 -0.11 12.40
C HIS A 307 15.65 1.33 11.92
N LEU A 308 16.38 1.50 10.82
CA LEU A 308 16.55 2.81 10.22
C LEU A 308 15.22 3.30 9.66
N SER A 309 14.90 4.56 9.95
CA SER A 309 13.71 5.21 9.38
C SER A 309 13.85 5.28 7.86
N THR A 310 12.73 5.19 7.15
CA THR A 310 12.70 5.43 5.70
C THR A 310 13.18 6.84 5.33
N SER A 311 13.05 7.80 6.24
CA SER A 311 13.50 9.20 6.10
C SER A 311 14.95 9.44 6.51
N ASP A 312 15.64 8.44 7.06
CA ASP A 312 17.04 8.62 7.46
C ASP A 312 17.92 8.85 6.22
N THR A 313 18.83 9.83 6.32
CA THR A 313 19.79 10.16 5.27
C THR A 313 21.23 10.07 5.76
N ALA A 314 21.42 9.79 7.06
CA ALA A 314 22.72 9.78 7.71
C ALA A 314 23.36 8.40 7.69
N ALA A 315 22.63 7.37 8.05
CA ALA A 315 23.07 5.99 8.09
C ALA A 315 22.73 5.23 6.81
N LYS A 316 21.58 5.55 6.19
CA LYS A 316 21.16 4.88 4.95
C LYS A 316 22.15 5.10 3.81
N ASN A 317 22.48 4.02 3.12
CA ASN A 317 23.41 3.93 1.99
C ASN A 317 24.71 4.72 2.23
N SER A 318 25.29 4.58 3.43
CA SER A 318 26.43 5.41 3.86
C SER A 318 27.63 4.65 4.44
N GLY A 319 27.53 3.32 4.56
CA GLY A 319 28.55 2.43 5.12
C GLY A 319 29.38 1.65 4.09
N ALA A 320 30.48 1.05 4.53
CA ALA A 320 31.29 0.18 3.69
C ALA A 320 30.57 -1.14 3.36
N ASP A 321 30.74 -1.64 2.14
CA ASP A 321 30.44 -3.04 1.81
C ASP A 321 31.45 -3.95 2.53
N LEU A 322 30.96 -4.83 3.41
CA LEU A 322 31.78 -5.76 4.18
C LEU A 322 31.63 -7.21 3.71
N SER A 323 30.98 -7.46 2.57
CA SER A 323 30.76 -8.81 2.01
C SER A 323 32.05 -9.56 1.68
N ALA A 324 33.15 -8.84 1.45
CA ALA A 324 34.48 -9.39 1.19
C ALA A 324 35.55 -8.85 2.16
N ASP A 325 35.17 -8.31 3.32
CA ASP A 325 36.14 -7.81 4.30
C ASP A 325 37.02 -8.94 4.85
N ILE A 326 38.33 -8.72 4.88
CA ILE A 326 39.32 -9.73 5.26
C ILE A 326 39.22 -10.16 6.73
N ASN A 327 38.69 -9.30 7.61
CA ASN A 327 38.57 -9.61 9.03
C ASN A 327 37.24 -10.28 9.35
N LEU A 328 36.15 -9.85 8.70
CA LEU A 328 34.80 -10.39 8.89
C LEU A 328 33.92 -10.14 7.66
N ALA A 329 33.77 -11.17 6.83
CA ALA A 329 32.85 -11.18 5.71
C ALA A 329 31.47 -11.72 6.12
N PHE A 330 30.41 -11.01 5.75
CA PHE A 330 29.01 -11.43 5.93
C PHE A 330 28.13 -10.71 4.90
N THR A 331 26.88 -11.15 4.72
CA THR A 331 26.00 -10.59 3.68
C THR A 331 24.63 -10.21 4.18
N ASN A 332 24.32 -10.48 5.45
CA ASN A 332 22.97 -10.26 5.97
C ASN A 332 22.99 -9.25 7.11
N ASP A 333 21.87 -8.60 7.36
CA ASP A 333 21.65 -7.73 8.52
C ASP A 333 21.07 -8.49 9.73
N ILE A 334 20.62 -7.76 10.75
CA ILE A 334 20.03 -8.32 11.98
C ILE A 334 18.73 -9.10 11.75
N ASP A 335 17.98 -8.79 10.69
CA ASP A 335 16.73 -9.46 10.31
C ASP A 335 16.98 -10.76 9.55
N GLY A 336 18.22 -10.95 9.08
CA GLY A 336 18.58 -12.00 8.14
C GLY A 336 18.31 -11.62 6.68
N GLN A 337 18.02 -10.35 6.39
CA GLN A 337 17.88 -9.83 5.03
C GLN A 337 19.25 -9.65 4.39
N THR A 338 19.35 -9.93 3.10
CA THR A 338 20.60 -9.80 2.36
C THR A 338 20.88 -8.33 2.04
N ARG A 339 22.07 -7.87 2.42
CA ARG A 339 22.61 -6.57 2.07
C ARG A 339 23.04 -6.54 0.61
N PRO A 340 22.87 -5.40 -0.08
CA PRO A 340 23.25 -5.27 -1.48
C PRO A 340 24.76 -5.50 -1.67
N SER A 341 25.14 -6.25 -2.70
CA SER A 341 26.54 -6.58 -3.03
C SER A 341 26.87 -6.12 -4.46
N SER A 342 27.27 -4.87 -4.63
CA SER A 342 27.77 -4.35 -5.90
C SER A 342 28.72 -3.17 -5.68
N SER A 343 29.64 -2.93 -6.62
CA SER A 343 30.63 -1.85 -6.57
C SER A 343 30.06 -0.43 -6.51
N SER A 344 28.73 -0.28 -6.66
CA SER A 344 28.00 0.99 -6.66
C SER A 344 27.01 1.14 -5.50
N THR A 345 26.79 0.09 -4.70
CA THR A 345 25.86 0.09 -3.57
C THR A 345 26.60 0.19 -2.26
N ILE A 346 26.12 1.05 -1.38
CA ILE A 346 26.72 1.37 -0.10
C ILE A 346 25.80 0.73 0.94
N TRP A 347 26.34 -0.06 1.86
CA TRP A 347 25.52 -0.64 2.94
C TRP A 347 24.98 0.47 3.85
N ASP A 348 23.95 0.17 4.60
CA ASP A 348 23.55 1.01 5.72
C ASP A 348 24.56 0.88 6.88
N ILE A 349 24.86 2.00 7.53
CA ILE A 349 25.61 1.99 8.80
C ILE A 349 24.64 1.51 9.90
N GLY A 350 25.08 0.58 10.74
CA GLY A 350 24.28 0.01 11.83
C GLY A 350 23.87 -1.44 11.58
N ALA A 351 23.13 -2.01 12.54
CA ALA A 351 22.72 -3.42 12.52
C ALA A 351 21.69 -3.77 11.45
N ASP A 352 20.85 -2.80 11.10
CA ASP A 352 19.77 -2.91 10.13
C ASP A 352 20.23 -2.51 8.72
N GLU A 353 19.55 -3.04 7.70
CA GLU A 353 19.62 -2.58 6.31
C GLU A 353 18.21 -2.23 5.85
N ALA A 354 17.86 -0.95 5.87
CA ALA A 354 16.52 -0.50 5.53
C ALA A 354 16.21 -0.76 4.06
N ALA A 355 15.01 -1.29 3.82
CA ALA A 355 14.52 -1.52 2.48
C ALA A 355 14.56 -0.24 1.62
N THR A 356 14.96 -0.42 0.37
CA THR A 356 15.06 0.66 -0.60
C THR A 356 13.69 0.92 -1.23
N ALA A 357 13.18 2.13 -1.05
CA ALA A 357 11.93 2.56 -1.68
C ALA A 357 12.15 2.84 -3.17
N ILE A 358 11.43 2.09 -4.01
CA ILE A 358 11.43 2.20 -5.47
C ILE A 358 10.10 2.76 -5.92
N TYR A 359 10.13 3.64 -6.91
CA TYR A 359 8.95 4.33 -7.41
C TYR A 359 8.83 4.12 -8.91
N TYR A 360 7.70 3.58 -9.37
CA TYR A 360 7.34 3.51 -10.78
C TYR A 360 5.91 4.00 -10.99
N SER A 361 5.76 5.12 -11.69
CA SER A 361 4.44 5.72 -11.89
C SER A 361 3.61 4.91 -12.88
N VAL A 362 2.30 4.92 -12.61
CA VAL A 362 1.28 4.33 -13.47
C VAL A 362 0.33 5.44 -13.90
N GLY A 363 0.30 5.72 -15.19
CA GLY A 363 -0.73 6.53 -15.83
C GLY A 363 -1.67 5.66 -16.66
N GLN A 364 -2.47 6.29 -17.51
CA GLN A 364 -3.24 5.63 -18.56
C GLN A 364 -2.62 5.83 -19.96
N ASN A 365 -1.56 6.63 -20.04
CA ASN A 365 -0.66 6.69 -21.19
C ASN A 365 0.79 6.92 -20.73
N THR A 366 1.72 7.08 -21.68
CA THR A 366 3.13 7.43 -21.42
C THR A 366 3.53 8.68 -22.19
N THR A 367 2.58 9.60 -22.38
CA THR A 367 2.87 10.88 -23.05
C THR A 367 3.88 11.68 -22.25
N ASP A 368 4.62 12.52 -22.96
CA ASP A 368 5.66 13.33 -22.37
C ASP A 368 5.08 14.54 -21.62
N HIS A 369 5.46 14.67 -20.35
CA HIS A 369 5.08 15.70 -19.40
C HIS A 369 6.05 16.87 -19.37
N LYS A 370 7.18 16.79 -20.09
CA LYS A 370 8.21 17.84 -20.03
C LYS A 370 7.67 19.17 -20.53
N THR A 371 7.97 20.22 -19.78
CA THR A 371 7.66 21.61 -20.14
C THR A 371 8.82 22.17 -20.97
N GLY A 372 8.52 22.64 -22.18
CA GLY A 372 9.50 23.28 -23.06
C GLY A 372 10.56 22.31 -23.58
N THR A 373 11.81 22.78 -23.62
CA THR A 373 12.99 21.99 -24.03
C THR A 373 14.06 22.05 -22.94
N PRO A 374 13.81 21.43 -21.78
CA PRO A 374 14.64 21.64 -20.61
C PRO A 374 15.95 20.85 -20.72
N THR A 375 16.97 21.37 -20.04
CA THR A 375 18.19 20.63 -19.70
C THR A 375 18.17 20.26 -18.21
N VAL A 376 18.94 19.26 -17.81
CA VAL A 376 19.05 18.77 -16.43
C VAL A 376 20.50 18.71 -15.98
N THR A 377 20.75 19.18 -14.75
CA THR A 377 21.99 18.95 -14.00
C THR A 377 21.66 18.05 -12.81
N ILE A 378 22.32 16.90 -12.70
CA ILE A 378 22.14 15.95 -11.60
C ILE A 378 23.38 16.02 -10.71
N ALA A 379 23.19 16.32 -9.43
CA ALA A 379 24.24 16.31 -8.42
C ALA A 379 23.78 15.54 -7.19
N SER A 380 24.45 14.44 -6.87
CA SER A 380 24.12 13.57 -5.73
C SER A 380 22.64 13.13 -5.73
N GLY A 381 22.12 12.81 -6.91
CA GLY A 381 20.73 12.39 -7.11
C GLY A 381 19.72 13.53 -7.17
N ILE A 382 20.11 14.80 -6.93
CA ILE A 382 19.21 15.94 -7.11
C ILE A 382 19.31 16.44 -8.55
N ALA A 383 18.21 16.33 -9.30
CA ALA A 383 18.06 16.91 -10.62
C ALA A 383 17.54 18.35 -10.52
N THR A 384 18.29 19.28 -11.10
CA THR A 384 17.87 20.67 -11.32
C THR A 384 17.62 20.88 -12.81
N PHE A 385 16.36 21.16 -13.17
CA PHE A 385 15.94 21.44 -14.54
C PHE A 385 16.13 22.93 -14.87
N SER A 386 16.48 23.24 -16.13
CA SER A 386 16.64 24.64 -16.58
C SER A 386 15.33 25.42 -16.66
N GLU A 387 14.20 24.71 -16.68
CA GLU A 387 12.85 25.27 -16.69
C GLU A 387 11.97 24.47 -15.72
N ALA A 388 10.99 25.13 -15.10
CA ALA A 388 10.06 24.48 -14.18
C ALA A 388 9.17 23.47 -14.93
N GLN A 389 9.03 22.27 -14.37
CA GLN A 389 8.21 21.20 -14.93
C GLN A 389 6.85 21.19 -14.23
N THR A 390 5.79 21.60 -14.95
CA THR A 390 4.51 22.01 -14.33
C THR A 390 3.30 21.16 -14.72
N ALA A 391 3.49 20.04 -15.42
CA ALA A 391 2.40 19.12 -15.73
C ALA A 391 1.70 18.66 -14.43
N THR A 392 0.37 18.72 -14.41
CA THR A 392 -0.43 18.50 -13.19
C THR A 392 -0.36 17.05 -12.72
N ASN A 393 -0.34 16.12 -13.66
CA ASN A 393 -0.18 14.68 -13.48
C ASN A 393 1.28 14.23 -13.36
N MET A 394 2.27 15.12 -13.17
CA MET A 394 3.67 14.73 -12.99
C MET A 394 4.05 14.55 -11.52
N GLY A 395 4.90 13.57 -11.22
CA GLY A 395 5.48 13.40 -9.89
C GLY A 395 6.37 12.16 -9.71
N VAL A 396 6.42 11.66 -8.46
CA VAL A 396 7.14 10.45 -8.09
C VAL A 396 6.82 9.26 -8.99
N GLY A 397 7.84 8.47 -9.28
CA GLY A 397 7.79 7.34 -10.19
C GLY A 397 7.89 7.69 -11.67
N ASP A 398 7.79 8.96 -12.06
CA ASP A 398 7.97 9.35 -13.47
C ASP A 398 9.40 9.12 -13.95
N LYS A 399 9.48 8.62 -15.17
CA LYS A 399 10.71 8.26 -15.86
C LYS A 399 11.26 9.48 -16.58
N VAL A 400 12.44 9.93 -16.17
CA VAL A 400 13.21 10.99 -16.81
C VAL A 400 14.24 10.34 -17.74
N THR A 401 14.08 10.58 -19.04
CA THR A 401 15.06 10.20 -20.06
C THR A 401 15.90 11.41 -20.43
N TYR A 402 17.21 11.34 -20.22
CA TYR A 402 18.17 12.41 -20.49
C TYR A 402 19.40 11.86 -21.22
N ASN A 403 20.22 12.75 -21.79
CA ASN A 403 21.27 12.36 -22.75
C ASN A 403 20.65 11.58 -23.94
N THR A 404 21.36 10.75 -24.70
CA THR A 404 20.74 9.94 -25.76
C THR A 404 19.81 8.84 -25.22
N THR A 405 20.18 8.16 -24.12
CA THR A 405 19.42 6.98 -23.62
C THR A 405 19.45 6.79 -22.10
N SER A 406 19.97 7.73 -21.31
CA SER A 406 20.06 7.56 -19.85
C SER A 406 18.69 7.71 -19.19
N VAL A 407 18.41 6.87 -18.19
CA VAL A 407 17.10 6.81 -17.51
C VAL A 407 17.30 6.93 -16.00
N ALA A 408 16.45 7.72 -15.37
CA ALA A 408 16.26 7.77 -13.93
C ALA A 408 14.78 8.01 -13.60
N TYR A 409 14.40 7.84 -12.33
CA TYR A 409 13.02 7.91 -11.87
C TYR A 409 12.91 8.93 -10.74
N ILE A 410 11.85 9.72 -10.74
CA ILE A 410 11.59 10.69 -9.67
C ILE A 410 11.26 9.94 -8.38
N SER A 411 11.99 10.18 -7.30
CA SER A 411 11.71 9.61 -5.98
C SER A 411 11.13 10.63 -5.01
N GLU A 412 11.32 11.92 -5.27
CA GLU A 412 10.84 13.00 -4.38
C GLU A 412 10.79 14.33 -5.14
N LYS A 413 9.79 15.16 -4.82
CA LYS A 413 9.72 16.54 -5.24
C LYS A 413 10.41 17.46 -4.22
N ILE A 414 11.19 18.41 -4.73
CA ILE A 414 11.75 19.51 -3.92
C ILE A 414 11.08 20.82 -4.34
N SER A 415 10.98 21.06 -5.65
CA SER A 415 10.22 22.14 -6.27
C SER A 415 9.84 21.74 -7.69
N THR A 416 9.10 22.58 -8.42
CA THR A 416 8.81 22.31 -9.85
C THR A 416 10.08 22.30 -10.72
N SER A 417 11.18 22.89 -10.26
CA SER A 417 12.48 22.88 -10.96
C SER A 417 13.50 21.89 -10.38
N GLN A 418 13.21 21.27 -9.23
CA GLN A 418 14.14 20.37 -8.54
C GLN A 418 13.45 19.11 -8.03
N TRP A 419 14.02 17.97 -8.39
CA TRP A 419 13.47 16.65 -8.09
C TRP A 419 14.59 15.71 -7.71
N LYS A 420 14.37 14.84 -6.72
CA LYS A 420 15.30 13.76 -6.41
C LYS A 420 15.06 12.61 -7.36
N LEU A 421 16.14 12.04 -7.89
CA LEU A 421 16.13 10.95 -8.83
C LEU A 421 16.84 9.72 -8.26
N ILE A 422 16.32 8.56 -8.63
CA ILE A 422 16.92 7.24 -8.39
C ILE A 422 17.04 6.46 -9.69
N THR A 423 17.95 5.49 -9.73
CA THR A 423 17.97 4.46 -10.78
C THR A 423 16.80 3.48 -10.59
N ALA A 424 16.58 2.57 -11.54
CA ALA A 424 15.53 1.54 -11.44
C ALA A 424 15.64 0.70 -10.14
N THR A 425 16.85 0.48 -9.65
CA THR A 425 17.09 -0.28 -8.41
C THR A 425 17.38 0.62 -7.21
N GLY A 426 17.05 1.91 -7.29
CA GLY A 426 17.10 2.82 -6.13
C GLY A 426 18.44 3.49 -5.85
N ALA A 427 19.51 3.12 -6.58
CA ALA A 427 20.81 3.77 -6.43
C ALA A 427 20.79 5.22 -6.94
N THR A 428 21.71 6.06 -6.43
CA THR A 428 21.91 7.44 -6.89
C THR A 428 22.38 7.47 -8.35
N PRO A 429 21.69 8.18 -9.27
CA PRO A 429 22.12 8.33 -10.65
C PRO A 429 23.46 9.06 -10.77
N THR A 430 24.20 8.79 -11.84
CA THR A 430 25.47 9.46 -12.12
C THR A 430 25.29 10.98 -12.26
N ASN A 431 26.24 11.74 -11.70
CA ASN A 431 26.24 13.20 -11.84
C ASN A 431 26.40 13.62 -13.29
N VAL A 432 25.59 14.58 -13.73
CA VAL A 432 25.66 15.16 -15.09
C VAL A 432 25.41 16.66 -15.04
N THR A 433 25.87 17.40 -16.04
CA THR A 433 25.66 18.85 -16.13
C THR A 433 25.05 19.22 -17.47
N GLY A 434 23.99 20.02 -17.44
CA GLY A 434 23.37 20.64 -18.61
C GLY A 434 22.91 19.69 -19.72
N GLN A 435 22.51 18.46 -19.38
CA GLN A 435 22.12 17.44 -20.36
C GLN A 435 20.72 17.70 -20.89
N THR A 436 20.48 17.46 -22.18
CA THR A 436 19.12 17.53 -22.76
C THR A 436 18.19 16.51 -22.11
N VAL A 437 16.97 16.93 -21.77
CA VAL A 437 15.88 16.05 -21.34
C VAL A 437 15.05 15.67 -22.56
N ASN A 438 15.05 14.38 -22.90
CA ASN A 438 14.28 13.86 -24.04
C ASN A 438 12.81 13.66 -23.69
N SER A 439 12.54 13.14 -22.49
CA SER A 439 11.18 12.89 -22.01
C SER A 439 11.10 12.87 -20.49
N ILE A 440 9.96 13.26 -19.96
CA ILE A 440 9.51 12.96 -18.61
C ILE A 440 8.15 12.30 -18.78
N ALA A 441 8.00 11.03 -18.45
CA ALA A 441 6.74 10.32 -18.72
C ALA A 441 6.43 9.30 -17.63
N HIS A 442 5.16 8.91 -17.54
CA HIS A 442 4.78 7.79 -16.68
C HIS A 442 5.57 6.52 -17.04
N THR A 443 5.95 5.75 -16.02
CA THR A 443 6.75 4.54 -16.23
C THR A 443 5.93 3.46 -16.94
N PHE A 444 4.67 3.29 -16.54
CA PHE A 444 3.72 2.36 -17.14
C PHE A 444 2.43 3.07 -17.52
N ASN A 445 1.82 2.67 -18.63
CA ASN A 445 0.53 3.18 -19.10
C ASN A 445 -0.68 2.38 -18.62
N LEU A 446 -0.47 1.28 -17.89
CA LEU A 446 -1.51 0.47 -17.28
C LEU A 446 -0.96 -0.25 -16.04
N ILE A 447 -1.78 -0.40 -15.01
CA ILE A 447 -1.37 -1.08 -13.76
C ILE A 447 -1.12 -2.58 -13.97
N ASN A 448 -1.83 -3.20 -14.90
CA ASN A 448 -1.63 -4.62 -15.23
C ASN A 448 -0.26 -4.90 -15.85
N TYR A 449 0.33 -3.94 -16.55
CA TYR A 449 1.67 -4.07 -17.11
C TYR A 449 2.73 -3.94 -16.01
N ALA A 450 2.51 -3.03 -15.05
CA ALA A 450 3.43 -2.86 -13.93
C ALA A 450 3.55 -4.16 -13.10
N ILE A 451 2.42 -4.70 -12.63
CA ILE A 451 2.41 -5.75 -11.58
C ILE A 451 1.29 -6.79 -11.68
N GLY A 452 0.61 -6.86 -12.83
CA GLY A 452 -0.59 -7.67 -12.99
C GLY A 452 -0.45 -8.86 -13.91
N ASN A 453 -1.36 -9.82 -13.76
CA ASN A 453 -1.70 -10.84 -14.75
C ASN A 453 -0.49 -11.66 -15.24
N GLY A 454 0.50 -11.85 -14.38
CA GLY A 454 1.74 -12.58 -14.69
C GLY A 454 2.75 -11.81 -15.56
N ILE A 455 2.44 -10.57 -15.98
CA ILE A 455 3.35 -9.73 -16.79
C ILE A 455 4.46 -9.15 -15.90
N ASN A 456 4.09 -8.54 -14.77
CA ASN A 456 4.99 -8.06 -13.73
C ASN A 456 6.23 -7.32 -14.26
N TYR A 457 6.08 -6.35 -15.18
CA TYR A 457 7.24 -5.67 -15.77
C TYR A 457 8.10 -4.93 -14.75
N ALA A 458 7.54 -4.45 -13.64
CA ALA A 458 8.33 -3.86 -12.55
C ALA A 458 9.39 -4.83 -11.98
N ALA A 459 9.14 -6.15 -12.07
CA ALA A 459 10.09 -7.20 -11.68
C ALA A 459 11.02 -7.65 -12.84
N GLY A 460 10.87 -7.08 -14.04
CA GLY A 460 11.63 -7.45 -15.22
C GLY A 460 13.07 -6.93 -15.22
N VAL A 461 13.88 -7.41 -16.18
CA VAL A 461 15.33 -7.13 -16.29
C VAL A 461 15.69 -5.65 -16.45
N ASN A 462 14.76 -4.83 -16.96
CA ASN A 462 14.94 -3.39 -17.13
C ASN A 462 14.59 -2.58 -15.88
N TYR A 463 14.09 -3.25 -14.83
CA TYR A 463 13.57 -2.64 -13.61
C TYR A 463 14.24 -3.31 -12.39
N LEU A 464 13.47 -3.97 -11.51
CA LEU A 464 14.03 -4.61 -10.31
C LEU A 464 14.81 -5.89 -10.59
N ASN A 465 14.55 -6.55 -11.72
CA ASN A 465 15.10 -7.87 -12.06
C ASN A 465 14.84 -8.97 -11.00
N THR A 466 13.81 -8.79 -10.17
CA THR A 466 13.35 -9.76 -9.17
C THR A 466 11.90 -9.47 -8.76
N SER A 467 11.10 -10.50 -8.51
CA SER A 467 9.81 -10.40 -7.82
C SER A 467 9.91 -10.78 -6.34
N ASN A 468 11.10 -11.19 -5.88
CA ASN A 468 11.39 -11.44 -4.48
C ASN A 468 11.92 -10.14 -3.86
N LEU A 469 10.99 -9.31 -3.35
CA LEU A 469 11.31 -8.02 -2.77
C LEU A 469 12.05 -8.15 -1.43
N VAL A 470 11.94 -9.29 -0.76
CA VAL A 470 12.69 -9.58 0.48
C VAL A 470 14.17 -9.78 0.16
N THR A 471 14.51 -10.66 -0.78
CA THR A 471 15.91 -10.86 -1.17
C THR A 471 16.49 -9.64 -1.89
N GLY A 472 15.67 -8.89 -2.64
CA GLY A 472 16.10 -7.63 -3.24
C GLY A 472 16.15 -6.44 -2.27
N ASN A 473 15.63 -6.61 -1.04
CA ASN A 473 15.42 -5.56 -0.05
C ASN A 473 14.72 -4.29 -0.60
N TYR A 474 13.60 -4.47 -1.28
CA TYR A 474 12.85 -3.37 -1.94
C TYR A 474 11.48 -3.13 -1.32
N GLN A 475 11.05 -1.87 -1.32
CA GLN A 475 9.65 -1.45 -1.20
C GLN A 475 9.20 -0.93 -2.57
N LEU A 476 8.23 -1.60 -3.20
CA LEU A 476 7.76 -1.22 -4.53
C LEU A 476 6.54 -0.30 -4.42
N ASN A 477 6.73 0.97 -4.77
CA ASN A 477 5.70 2.00 -4.76
C ASN A 477 5.24 2.32 -6.18
N LEU A 478 3.93 2.24 -6.41
CA LEU A 478 3.25 2.51 -7.67
C LEU A 478 2.28 3.68 -7.49
N PRO A 479 2.79 4.92 -7.61
CA PRO A 479 1.94 6.11 -7.64
C PRO A 479 1.12 6.14 -8.93
N CYS A 480 -0.20 6.32 -8.79
CA CYS A 480 -1.17 6.33 -9.88
C CYS A 480 -1.63 7.76 -10.20
N TYR A 481 -1.61 8.12 -11.48
CA TYR A 481 -1.91 9.46 -11.99
C TYR A 481 -3.03 9.41 -13.02
N ASN A 482 -3.90 10.42 -13.04
CA ASN A 482 -4.95 10.51 -14.03
C ASN A 482 -4.55 11.28 -15.30
N ASP A 483 -4.68 10.61 -16.44
CA ASP A 483 -4.44 11.13 -17.79
C ASP A 483 -5.74 11.25 -18.61
N GLY A 484 -6.91 11.14 -17.98
CA GLY A 484 -8.21 11.35 -18.62
C GLY A 484 -8.87 10.09 -19.21
N SER A 485 -8.22 8.93 -19.17
CA SER A 485 -8.84 7.63 -19.52
C SER A 485 -8.91 6.68 -18.31
N VAL A 486 -9.50 5.49 -18.49
CA VAL A 486 -9.77 4.54 -17.39
C VAL A 486 -8.97 3.26 -17.52
N ASN A 487 -8.53 2.70 -16.40
CA ASN A 487 -7.97 1.34 -16.37
C ASN A 487 -9.13 0.35 -16.35
N ASN A 488 -9.35 -0.38 -17.45
CA ASN A 488 -10.53 -1.24 -17.64
C ASN A 488 -10.24 -2.73 -17.81
N THR A 489 -9.06 -3.17 -17.40
CA THR A 489 -8.66 -4.58 -17.46
C THR A 489 -8.64 -5.18 -16.06
N ASN A 490 -9.14 -6.42 -15.93
CA ASN A 490 -9.00 -7.21 -14.70
C ASN A 490 -7.55 -7.24 -14.24
N LEU A 491 -7.33 -7.15 -12.92
CA LEU A 491 -6.01 -7.15 -12.34
C LEU A 491 -5.88 -8.29 -11.32
N ILE A 492 -4.84 -9.11 -11.49
CA ILE A 492 -4.43 -10.11 -10.52
C ILE A 492 -2.97 -9.89 -10.14
N ILE A 493 -2.72 -9.46 -8.91
CA ILE A 493 -1.38 -9.25 -8.36
C ILE A 493 -0.97 -10.50 -7.58
N SER A 494 -0.01 -11.25 -8.10
CA SER A 494 0.46 -12.50 -7.51
C SER A 494 1.95 -12.72 -7.78
N ALA A 495 2.53 -13.75 -7.16
CA ALA A 495 3.92 -14.19 -7.38
C ALA A 495 5.01 -13.21 -6.95
N TYR A 496 4.72 -12.32 -5.99
CA TYR A 496 5.73 -11.55 -5.27
C TYR A 496 6.03 -12.17 -3.91
N THR A 497 7.30 -12.19 -3.53
CA THR A 497 7.73 -12.51 -2.16
C THR A 497 7.94 -11.20 -1.40
N THR A 498 7.17 -11.02 -0.33
CA THR A 498 7.08 -9.77 0.44
C THR A 498 7.20 -10.05 1.95
N SER A 499 7.47 -9.01 2.72
CA SER A 499 7.56 -9.01 4.19
C SER A 499 6.94 -7.71 4.74
N PRO A 500 6.82 -7.54 6.07
CA PRO A 500 6.44 -6.25 6.66
C PRO A 500 7.34 -5.08 6.21
N ALA A 501 8.64 -5.33 6.02
CA ALA A 501 9.61 -4.32 5.57
C ALA A 501 9.66 -4.16 4.04
N ASN A 502 9.31 -5.21 3.29
CA ASN A 502 9.38 -5.27 1.83
C ASN A 502 7.98 -5.50 1.23
N TYR A 503 7.29 -4.40 0.95
CA TYR A 503 5.88 -4.42 0.55
C TYR A 503 5.68 -3.84 -0.85
N ILE A 504 4.44 -3.96 -1.35
CA ILE A 504 3.99 -3.30 -2.57
C ILE A 504 2.88 -2.30 -2.18
N LYS A 505 3.03 -1.04 -2.58
CA LYS A 505 2.03 0.01 -2.36
C LYS A 505 1.56 0.57 -3.69
N ILE A 506 0.26 0.51 -3.94
CA ILE A 506 -0.43 1.11 -5.09
C ILE A 506 -1.26 2.25 -4.52
N TYR A 507 -1.01 3.47 -4.96
CA TYR A 507 -1.64 4.61 -4.31
C TYR A 507 -1.77 5.84 -5.20
N THR A 508 -2.65 6.76 -4.83
CA THR A 508 -2.68 8.10 -5.42
C THR A 508 -1.83 9.08 -4.60
N PRO A 509 -0.85 9.76 -5.24
CA PRO A 509 -0.05 10.80 -4.58
C PRO A 509 -0.91 11.93 -4.00
N VAL A 510 -0.57 12.38 -2.79
CA VAL A 510 -1.33 13.41 -2.05
C VAL A 510 -0.49 14.65 -1.84
N SER A 511 0.79 14.47 -1.50
CA SER A 511 1.66 15.57 -1.13
C SER A 511 2.10 16.36 -2.35
N THR A 512 1.64 17.61 -2.45
CA THR A 512 2.05 18.53 -3.53
C THR A 512 3.44 19.13 -3.32
N THR A 513 4.04 18.91 -2.15
CA THR A 513 5.38 19.38 -1.81
C THR A 513 6.45 18.31 -2.05
N THR A 514 6.12 17.04 -1.81
CA THR A 514 7.09 15.94 -1.86
C THR A 514 6.79 14.84 -2.88
N GLU A 515 5.55 14.72 -3.39
CA GLU A 515 5.19 13.62 -4.30
C GLU A 515 4.82 14.09 -5.71
N SER A 516 3.98 15.10 -5.86
CA SER A 516 3.44 15.47 -7.18
C SER A 516 3.21 16.97 -7.35
N ASN A 517 2.86 17.38 -8.56
CA ASN A 517 2.45 18.77 -8.83
C ASN A 517 1.02 19.09 -8.35
N THR A 518 0.12 18.11 -8.40
CA THR A 518 -1.23 18.24 -7.83
C THR A 518 -1.65 16.96 -7.09
N ASN A 519 -2.54 17.11 -6.11
CA ASN A 519 -3.12 15.99 -5.38
C ASN A 519 -3.93 15.10 -6.33
N GLN A 520 -3.57 13.81 -6.39
CA GLN A 520 -4.20 12.80 -7.26
C GLN A 520 -5.29 12.00 -6.54
N ARG A 521 -5.44 12.15 -5.22
CA ARG A 521 -6.52 11.51 -4.45
C ARG A 521 -7.85 12.21 -4.71
N HIS A 522 -8.92 11.45 -4.65
CA HIS A 522 -10.28 11.98 -4.53
C HIS A 522 -10.44 12.76 -3.22
N GLN A 523 -11.53 13.51 -3.07
CA GLN A 523 -11.83 14.29 -1.88
C GLN A 523 -13.07 13.68 -1.20
N GLY A 524 -12.98 12.42 -0.75
CA GLY A 524 -14.10 11.68 -0.12
C GLY A 524 -15.35 11.45 -0.99
N LYS A 525 -15.32 11.83 -2.27
CA LYS A 525 -16.40 11.63 -3.25
C LYS A 525 -15.83 11.19 -4.59
N TRP A 526 -16.59 10.37 -5.31
CA TRP A 526 -16.21 9.92 -6.65
C TRP A 526 -15.94 11.12 -7.57
N ASP A 527 -14.78 11.10 -8.22
CA ASP A 527 -14.27 12.18 -9.06
C ASP A 527 -13.63 11.59 -10.33
N ASP A 528 -14.29 11.80 -11.48
CA ASP A 528 -13.83 11.34 -12.79
C ASP A 528 -12.59 12.11 -13.30
N THR A 529 -12.11 13.12 -12.57
CA THR A 529 -10.82 13.77 -12.83
C THR A 529 -9.66 13.10 -12.10
N LYS A 530 -9.91 12.05 -11.31
CA LYS A 530 -8.90 11.27 -10.60
C LYS A 530 -8.74 9.87 -11.19
N PHE A 531 -7.64 9.22 -10.81
CA PHE A 531 -7.30 7.89 -11.31
C PHE A 531 -8.38 6.91 -10.88
N ARG A 532 -8.88 6.12 -11.84
CA ARG A 532 -9.96 5.17 -11.59
C ARG A 532 -9.73 3.85 -12.32
N ILE A 533 -10.11 2.79 -11.62
CA ILE A 533 -10.13 1.41 -12.07
C ILE A 533 -11.59 1.09 -12.34
N ASP A 534 -11.94 0.87 -13.60
CA ASP A 534 -13.31 0.66 -14.06
C ASP A 534 -13.43 -0.67 -14.79
N VAL A 535 -13.75 -1.73 -14.04
CA VAL A 535 -13.57 -3.11 -14.45
C VAL A 535 -14.83 -3.90 -14.18
N ASN A 536 -15.45 -4.47 -15.23
CA ASN A 536 -16.52 -5.45 -15.08
C ASN A 536 -15.97 -6.84 -14.69
N GLY A 537 -15.41 -6.91 -13.49
CA GLY A 537 -14.69 -8.05 -12.92
C GLY A 537 -14.10 -7.68 -11.56
N SER A 538 -13.00 -8.33 -11.17
CA SER A 538 -12.37 -8.14 -9.87
C SER A 538 -10.98 -7.51 -9.95
N PHE A 539 -10.60 -6.84 -8.86
CA PHE A 539 -9.26 -6.35 -8.58
C PHE A 539 -8.66 -7.21 -7.47
N GLN A 540 -7.71 -8.09 -7.80
CA GLN A 540 -7.25 -9.14 -6.90
C GLN A 540 -5.86 -8.87 -6.31
N LEU A 541 -5.80 -8.85 -4.98
CA LEU A 541 -4.61 -8.67 -4.16
C LEU A 541 -4.16 -10.02 -3.61
N ASN A 542 -3.44 -10.81 -4.41
CA ASN A 542 -3.06 -12.20 -4.12
C ASN A 542 -1.59 -12.37 -3.66
N SER A 543 -0.97 -11.32 -3.11
CA SER A 543 0.32 -11.39 -2.41
C SER A 543 0.22 -10.78 -1.01
N SER A 544 1.02 -11.24 -0.05
CA SER A 544 1.06 -10.66 1.29
C SER A 544 1.62 -9.23 1.27
N TYR A 545 1.33 -8.43 2.30
CA TYR A 545 1.87 -7.08 2.49
C TYR A 545 1.63 -6.18 1.26
N LEU A 546 0.43 -6.23 0.71
CA LEU A 546 -0.05 -5.34 -0.35
C LEU A 546 -0.83 -4.17 0.26
N VAL A 547 -0.64 -2.97 -0.26
CA VAL A 547 -1.39 -1.76 0.10
C VAL A 547 -2.04 -1.18 -1.14
N ALA A 548 -3.36 -1.01 -1.11
CA ALA A 548 -4.14 -0.25 -2.09
C ALA A 548 -4.75 0.97 -1.37
N ASP A 549 -4.33 2.18 -1.74
CA ASP A 549 -4.63 3.39 -0.96
C ASP A 549 -5.06 4.58 -1.82
N GLY A 550 -6.18 5.24 -1.50
CA GLY A 550 -6.60 6.46 -2.20
C GLY A 550 -7.17 6.25 -3.60
N LEU A 551 -7.59 5.03 -3.94
CA LEU A 551 -7.98 4.63 -5.29
C LEU A 551 -9.51 4.68 -5.47
N GLN A 552 -9.96 4.80 -6.72
CA GLN A 552 -11.37 4.70 -7.08
C GLN A 552 -11.62 3.43 -7.89
N PHE A 553 -12.58 2.63 -7.45
CA PHE A 553 -12.93 1.35 -8.05
C PHE A 553 -14.40 1.35 -8.48
N ASN A 554 -14.65 1.15 -9.77
CA ASN A 554 -15.93 0.69 -10.28
C ASN A 554 -15.76 -0.78 -10.70
N ILE A 555 -16.42 -1.67 -9.98
CA ILE A 555 -16.11 -3.11 -10.01
C ILE A 555 -17.32 -3.96 -10.36
N GLY A 556 -17.04 -5.12 -10.95
CA GLY A 556 -17.99 -6.18 -11.24
C GLY A 556 -17.87 -7.31 -10.22
N ASN A 557 -18.23 -8.52 -10.64
CA ASN A 557 -18.34 -9.65 -9.71
C ASN A 557 -17.04 -9.90 -8.90
N ASP A 558 -17.19 -10.18 -7.61
CA ASP A 558 -16.13 -10.34 -6.57
C ASP A 558 -15.40 -9.08 -6.08
N GLY A 559 -15.54 -7.96 -6.78
CA GLY A 559 -15.07 -6.66 -6.30
C GLY A 559 -13.56 -6.53 -6.07
N VAL A 560 -13.17 -5.77 -5.04
CA VAL A 560 -11.79 -5.74 -4.54
C VAL A 560 -11.57 -6.99 -3.72
N TYR A 561 -10.79 -7.92 -4.27
CA TYR A 561 -10.71 -9.29 -3.81
C TYR A 561 -9.35 -9.62 -3.19
N VAL A 562 -9.37 -10.28 -2.02
CA VAL A 562 -8.18 -10.83 -1.38
C VAL A 562 -8.41 -12.33 -1.20
N SER A 563 -7.60 -13.16 -1.84
CA SER A 563 -7.67 -14.62 -1.67
C SER A 563 -7.29 -15.09 -0.26
N SER A 564 -7.43 -16.39 0.02
CA SER A 564 -7.12 -17.00 1.33
C SER A 564 -5.62 -16.95 1.71
N GLY A 565 -4.73 -16.96 0.72
CA GLY A 565 -3.28 -17.06 0.88
C GLY A 565 -2.59 -15.83 1.51
N PRO A 566 -2.83 -14.59 1.03
CA PRO A 566 -2.15 -13.38 1.49
C PRO A 566 -2.30 -13.07 2.98
N ASN A 567 -1.27 -12.48 3.57
CA ASN A 567 -1.28 -11.89 4.91
C ASN A 567 -1.08 -10.37 4.86
N ALA A 568 -1.67 -9.64 5.81
CA ALA A 568 -1.50 -8.21 6.03
C ALA A 568 -1.74 -7.32 4.79
N VAL A 569 -2.81 -7.62 4.02
CA VAL A 569 -3.25 -6.78 2.91
C VAL A 569 -4.04 -5.59 3.45
N LYS A 570 -3.78 -4.38 2.95
CA LYS A 570 -4.43 -3.13 3.34
C LYS A 570 -5.20 -2.52 2.16
N ILE A 571 -6.45 -2.16 2.37
CA ILE A 571 -7.29 -1.41 1.43
C ILE A 571 -7.80 -0.19 2.18
N SER A 572 -7.39 1.00 1.74
CA SER A 572 -7.63 2.21 2.51
C SER A 572 -7.98 3.43 1.69
N ASN A 573 -8.70 4.35 2.35
CA ASN A 573 -8.98 5.69 1.86
C ASN A 573 -9.52 5.67 0.42
N SER A 574 -10.28 4.63 0.05
CA SER A 574 -10.68 4.37 -1.33
C SER A 574 -12.20 4.49 -1.48
N ILE A 575 -12.63 4.78 -2.70
CA ILE A 575 -14.04 4.77 -3.07
C ILE A 575 -14.31 3.54 -3.92
N ILE A 576 -15.18 2.67 -3.44
CA ILE A 576 -15.55 1.43 -4.10
C ILE A 576 -17.03 1.47 -4.46
N LYS A 577 -17.32 1.57 -5.76
CA LYS A 577 -18.68 1.48 -6.30
C LYS A 577 -18.86 0.25 -7.17
N SER A 578 -20.12 -0.18 -7.32
CA SER A 578 -20.49 -1.20 -8.30
C SER A 578 -21.61 -0.70 -9.19
N SER A 579 -21.28 -0.34 -10.43
CA SER A 579 -22.25 -0.10 -11.49
C SER A 579 -22.57 -1.37 -12.30
N TYR A 580 -21.83 -2.47 -12.07
CA TYR A 580 -21.97 -3.72 -12.82
C TYR A 580 -22.74 -4.83 -12.07
N GLY A 581 -23.35 -4.52 -10.92
CA GLY A 581 -24.08 -5.49 -10.11
C GLY A 581 -23.18 -6.48 -9.39
N ALA A 582 -22.05 -6.02 -8.85
CA ALA A 582 -21.13 -6.83 -8.07
C ALA A 582 -21.81 -7.49 -6.86
N SER A 583 -21.49 -8.75 -6.63
CA SER A 583 -21.88 -9.46 -5.40
C SER A 583 -21.26 -8.83 -4.15
N TYR A 584 -20.06 -8.26 -4.28
CA TYR A 584 -19.27 -7.73 -3.16
C TYR A 584 -18.55 -6.44 -3.58
N GLY A 585 -18.49 -5.45 -2.70
CA GLY A 585 -17.60 -4.31 -2.84
C GLY A 585 -16.15 -4.70 -2.54
N ILE A 586 -15.92 -5.20 -1.33
CA ILE A 586 -14.64 -5.76 -0.89
C ILE A 586 -14.89 -7.19 -0.40
N ARG A 587 -14.13 -8.15 -0.92
CA ARG A 587 -14.23 -9.57 -0.54
C ARG A 587 -12.89 -10.07 -0.03
N ILE A 588 -12.89 -10.60 1.18
CA ILE A 588 -11.74 -11.19 1.85
C ILE A 588 -12.01 -12.67 2.06
N ASP A 589 -11.24 -13.54 1.42
CA ASP A 589 -11.32 -14.97 1.63
C ASP A 589 -10.38 -15.41 2.75
N GLY A 590 -10.77 -16.44 3.51
CA GLY A 590 -9.90 -16.99 4.55
C GLY A 590 -10.12 -18.47 4.77
N GLN A 591 -9.11 -19.22 4.31
CA GLN A 591 -8.92 -20.65 4.54
C GLN A 591 -7.42 -20.80 4.80
N SER A 592 -7.00 -20.68 6.06
CA SER A 592 -5.58 -20.70 6.41
C SER A 592 -5.34 -21.40 7.74
N THR A 593 -4.47 -22.39 7.77
CA THR A 593 -4.04 -23.05 9.02
C THR A 593 -3.15 -22.16 9.90
N THR A 594 -2.73 -21.01 9.38
CA THR A 594 -1.93 -20.00 10.09
C THR A 594 -2.73 -18.71 10.25
N PRO A 595 -2.69 -18.03 11.41
CA PRO A 595 -3.32 -16.74 11.59
C PRO A 595 -2.79 -15.71 10.60
N LYS A 596 -3.70 -15.07 9.87
CA LYS A 596 -3.44 -14.00 8.90
C LYS A 596 -4.36 -12.82 9.16
N SER A 597 -4.03 -11.67 8.59
CA SER A 597 -4.81 -10.45 8.74
C SER A 597 -5.09 -9.76 7.40
N ALA A 598 -6.20 -9.03 7.33
CA ALA A 598 -6.50 -8.05 6.29
C ALA A 598 -7.07 -6.79 6.96
N TYR A 599 -6.78 -5.62 6.41
CA TYR A 599 -7.14 -4.32 6.98
C TYR A 599 -7.90 -3.52 5.94
N VAL A 600 -9.10 -3.09 6.28
CA VAL A 600 -9.99 -2.32 5.40
C VAL A 600 -10.43 -1.09 6.19
N TYR A 601 -9.95 0.10 5.80
CA TYR A 601 -10.22 1.31 6.59
C TYR A 601 -10.39 2.60 5.80
N ASN A 602 -11.18 3.53 6.34
CA ASN A 602 -11.48 4.82 5.70
C ASN A 602 -12.03 4.68 4.26
N ASN A 603 -12.76 3.61 3.96
CA ASN A 603 -13.31 3.43 2.62
C ASN A 603 -14.78 3.84 2.57
N ILE A 604 -15.20 4.36 1.41
CA ILE A 604 -16.61 4.54 1.07
C ILE A 604 -17.01 3.43 0.09
N VAL A 605 -18.01 2.62 0.43
CA VAL A 605 -18.45 1.46 -0.36
C VAL A 605 -19.94 1.54 -0.69
N TYR A 606 -20.34 1.47 -1.96
CA TYR A 606 -21.76 1.51 -2.36
C TYR A 606 -22.09 0.81 -3.67
N GLY A 607 -23.38 0.51 -3.88
CA GLY A 607 -23.92 -0.02 -5.16
C GLY A 607 -23.74 -1.52 -5.43
N GLY A 608 -23.05 -2.25 -4.55
CA GLY A 608 -22.94 -3.72 -4.60
C GLY A 608 -24.03 -4.43 -3.81
N SER A 609 -24.14 -5.75 -3.94
CA SER A 609 -25.06 -6.55 -3.13
C SER A 609 -24.61 -6.63 -1.66
N ALA A 610 -23.34 -6.94 -1.44
CA ALA A 610 -22.69 -6.82 -0.15
C ALA A 610 -21.58 -5.75 -0.17
N GLY A 611 -21.41 -4.98 0.89
CA GLY A 611 -20.37 -3.95 0.99
C GLY A 611 -18.99 -4.56 1.24
N ILE A 612 -18.68 -4.87 2.50
CA ILE A 612 -17.42 -5.49 2.93
C ILE A 612 -17.72 -6.89 3.43
N CYS A 613 -17.08 -7.91 2.84
CA CYS A 613 -17.36 -9.29 3.15
C CYS A 613 -16.10 -10.09 3.54
N ARG A 614 -16.22 -10.87 4.60
CA ARG A 614 -15.35 -12.01 4.89
C ARG A 614 -16.05 -13.29 4.41
N TYR A 615 -15.45 -13.96 3.44
CA TYR A 615 -16.05 -15.07 2.70
C TYR A 615 -15.30 -16.40 2.97
N TYR A 616 -16.05 -17.50 3.13
CA TYR A 616 -15.63 -18.89 3.49
C TYR A 616 -15.42 -19.21 4.98
N ASP A 617 -15.80 -20.45 5.32
CA ASP A 617 -16.02 -21.09 6.64
C ASP A 617 -14.77 -21.62 7.37
N GLY A 618 -13.59 -21.13 6.98
CA GLY A 618 -12.33 -21.53 7.59
C GLY A 618 -11.83 -20.51 8.62
N ALA A 619 -11.43 -20.99 9.81
CA ALA A 619 -10.57 -20.22 10.70
C ALA A 619 -9.25 -19.92 9.97
N GLY A 620 -8.74 -18.69 10.07
CA GLY A 620 -7.39 -18.40 9.56
C GLY A 620 -7.08 -16.97 9.13
N LYS A 621 -8.07 -16.14 8.78
CA LYS A 621 -7.84 -14.74 8.41
C LYS A 621 -8.78 -13.79 9.11
N THR A 622 -8.23 -12.94 9.97
CA THR A 622 -8.94 -11.87 10.66
C THR A 622 -9.02 -10.64 9.76
N LEU A 623 -10.23 -10.10 9.58
CA LEU A 623 -10.48 -8.83 8.90
C LEU A 623 -10.68 -7.74 9.95
N TYR A 624 -9.87 -6.69 9.89
CA TYR A 624 -10.06 -5.45 10.64
C TYR A 624 -10.74 -4.42 9.73
N ALA A 625 -12.01 -4.15 9.96
CA ALA A 625 -12.81 -3.19 9.19
C ALA A 625 -13.05 -1.93 10.04
N TYR A 626 -12.27 -0.87 9.83
CA TYR A 626 -12.28 0.33 10.68
C TYR A 626 -12.68 1.60 9.93
N ASN A 627 -13.52 2.47 10.49
CA ASN A 627 -13.87 3.76 9.88
C ASN A 627 -14.36 3.67 8.42
N ASN A 628 -15.13 2.65 8.05
CA ASN A 628 -15.69 2.59 6.68
C ASN A 628 -17.11 3.16 6.68
N THR A 629 -17.50 3.75 5.55
CA THR A 629 -18.89 4.14 5.27
C THR A 629 -19.44 3.26 4.16
N VAL A 630 -20.44 2.43 4.47
CA VAL A 630 -21.08 1.50 3.53
C VAL A 630 -22.53 1.92 3.31
N TYR A 631 -22.94 2.06 2.05
CA TYR A 631 -24.28 2.55 1.70
C TYR A 631 -24.99 1.71 0.64
N GLY A 632 -26.22 1.28 0.90
CA GLY A 632 -27.14 0.79 -0.13
C GLY A 632 -26.97 -0.67 -0.58
N GLY A 633 -26.57 -1.59 0.31
CA GLY A 633 -26.38 -3.01 -0.04
C GLY A 633 -27.68 -3.82 -0.10
N THR A 634 -27.91 -4.56 -1.19
CA THR A 634 -29.14 -5.40 -1.35
C THR A 634 -29.15 -6.70 -0.53
N ASN A 635 -28.02 -7.09 0.05
CA ASN A 635 -27.89 -8.24 0.93
C ASN A 635 -27.35 -7.84 2.30
N ALA A 636 -26.15 -7.25 2.37
CA ALA A 636 -25.52 -6.89 3.63
C ALA A 636 -24.55 -5.70 3.52
N GLY A 637 -24.40 -4.88 4.54
CA GLY A 637 -23.36 -3.84 4.59
C GLY A 637 -21.99 -4.46 4.87
N ILE A 638 -21.78 -4.91 6.11
CA ILE A 638 -20.60 -5.68 6.51
C ILE A 638 -21.03 -7.12 6.84
N TYR A 639 -20.39 -8.08 6.18
CA TYR A 639 -20.85 -9.46 6.15
C TYR A 639 -19.75 -10.46 6.51
N ASP A 640 -19.96 -11.24 7.58
CA ASP A 640 -19.19 -12.44 7.90
C ASP A 640 -19.95 -13.72 7.49
N LEU A 641 -19.42 -14.46 6.52
CA LEU A 641 -19.94 -15.76 6.11
C LEU A 641 -19.24 -16.87 6.91
N ALA A 642 -19.98 -17.48 7.83
CA ALA A 642 -19.63 -18.73 8.52
C ALA A 642 -18.58 -18.69 9.66
N GLY A 643 -18.53 -17.61 10.44
CA GLY A 643 -18.08 -17.66 11.83
C GLY A 643 -16.78 -16.90 12.15
N SER A 644 -16.88 -16.03 13.15
CA SER A 644 -15.83 -15.36 13.95
C SER A 644 -14.50 -15.08 13.24
N SER A 645 -14.42 -13.98 12.48
CA SER A 645 -13.13 -13.43 12.00
C SER A 645 -13.14 -11.93 11.64
N ILE A 646 -14.18 -11.16 11.94
CA ILE A 646 -14.19 -9.70 11.70
C ILE A 646 -14.09 -8.93 13.03
N VAL A 647 -13.18 -7.96 13.09
CA VAL A 647 -13.19 -6.87 14.09
C VAL A 647 -13.67 -5.60 13.39
N ALA A 648 -14.88 -5.14 13.70
CA ALA A 648 -15.48 -3.95 13.12
C ALA A 648 -15.46 -2.79 14.11
N LYS A 649 -14.81 -1.67 13.78
CA LYS A 649 -14.80 -0.47 14.64
C LYS A 649 -15.17 0.79 13.88
N ASN A 650 -15.96 1.67 14.49
CA ASN A 650 -16.26 2.99 13.92
C ASN A 650 -16.84 2.97 12.49
N ASN A 651 -17.54 1.92 12.07
CA ASN A 651 -18.12 1.89 10.72
C ASN A 651 -19.52 2.52 10.70
N ILE A 652 -19.87 3.16 9.60
CA ILE A 652 -21.24 3.53 9.26
C ILE A 652 -21.76 2.54 8.23
N VAL A 653 -22.89 1.92 8.49
CA VAL A 653 -23.68 1.20 7.49
C VAL A 653 -25.07 1.82 7.43
N GLN A 654 -25.52 2.20 6.23
CA GLN A 654 -26.83 2.82 6.00
C GLN A 654 -27.50 2.24 4.75
N GLY A 655 -28.82 2.11 4.76
CA GLY A 655 -29.62 1.72 3.60
C GLY A 655 -29.34 0.32 3.07
N SER A 656 -28.73 -0.55 3.89
CA SER A 656 -28.52 -1.96 3.53
C SER A 656 -29.69 -2.82 4.03
N THR A 657 -29.94 -3.95 3.36
CA THR A 657 -31.02 -4.88 3.80
C THR A 657 -30.70 -5.53 5.14
N ASP A 658 -29.42 -5.77 5.41
CA ASP A 658 -28.84 -6.18 6.68
C ASP A 658 -27.59 -5.31 6.89
N GLY A 659 -27.45 -4.62 8.01
CA GLY A 659 -26.33 -3.71 8.21
C GLY A 659 -25.06 -4.51 8.50
N TYR A 660 -25.14 -5.39 9.50
CA TYR A 660 -24.04 -6.20 10.00
C TYR A 660 -24.47 -7.66 10.13
N LYS A 661 -24.14 -8.43 9.11
CA LYS A 661 -24.59 -9.82 8.97
C LYS A 661 -23.49 -10.78 9.43
N GLY A 662 -23.83 -11.75 10.28
CA GLY A 662 -22.92 -12.82 10.72
C GLY A 662 -22.40 -12.65 12.14
N THR A 663 -21.21 -13.17 12.44
CA THR A 663 -20.61 -13.13 13.79
C THR A 663 -19.35 -12.28 13.83
N PHE A 664 -19.26 -11.39 14.81
CA PHE A 664 -18.15 -10.46 14.97
C PHE A 664 -17.34 -10.78 16.23
N LEU A 665 -16.04 -10.49 16.19
CA LEU A 665 -15.13 -10.66 17.32
C LEU A 665 -15.40 -9.61 18.39
N ALA A 666 -15.13 -9.97 19.66
CA ALA A 666 -15.41 -9.15 20.84
C ALA A 666 -14.72 -7.77 20.85
N GLY A 667 -13.69 -7.57 20.04
CA GLY A 667 -13.05 -6.26 19.86
C GLY A 667 -13.85 -5.29 18.96
N SER A 668 -14.99 -5.70 18.41
CA SER A 668 -15.83 -4.86 17.55
C SER A 668 -16.66 -3.89 18.38
N ASP A 669 -16.67 -2.60 18.04
CA ASP A 669 -17.37 -1.57 18.81
C ASP A 669 -17.57 -0.24 18.06
N TYR A 670 -18.42 0.66 18.57
CA TYR A 670 -18.65 2.00 18.02
C TYR A 670 -19.15 2.03 16.56
N ASN A 671 -19.94 1.05 16.14
CA ASN A 671 -20.49 0.97 14.79
C ASN A 671 -21.89 1.59 14.72
N ILE A 672 -22.30 2.12 13.57
CA ILE A 672 -23.66 2.65 13.34
C ILE A 672 -24.37 1.81 12.28
N SER A 673 -25.63 1.47 12.56
CA SER A 673 -26.60 0.86 11.64
C SER A 673 -27.95 1.57 11.71
N ASP A 674 -28.61 1.73 10.57
CA ASP A 674 -30.00 2.20 10.48
C ASP A 674 -31.03 1.11 10.82
N LEU A 675 -30.59 -0.15 11.00
CA LEU A 675 -31.44 -1.27 11.34
C LEU A 675 -31.45 -1.59 12.84
N ALA A 676 -32.47 -2.33 13.27
CA ALA A 676 -32.63 -2.71 14.65
C ALA A 676 -31.70 -3.88 15.03
N ALA A 677 -30.75 -3.60 15.93
CA ALA A 677 -29.96 -4.56 16.69
C ALA A 677 -29.06 -5.51 15.87
N ASP A 678 -28.33 -4.97 14.89
CA ASP A 678 -27.34 -5.70 14.11
C ASP A 678 -25.90 -5.19 14.29
N ALA A 679 -25.68 -3.91 14.57
CA ALA A 679 -24.34 -3.34 14.76
C ALA A 679 -23.60 -3.98 15.97
N PRO A 680 -22.40 -4.56 15.79
CA PRO A 680 -21.69 -5.30 16.84
C PRO A 680 -20.98 -4.37 17.83
N GLY A 681 -21.01 -4.71 19.11
CA GLY A 681 -20.32 -3.99 20.20
C GLY A 681 -21.24 -3.20 21.12
N ALA A 682 -20.74 -2.85 22.31
CA ALA A 682 -21.55 -2.27 23.39
C ALA A 682 -21.87 -0.78 23.18
N ASN A 683 -20.99 -0.04 22.52
CA ASN A 683 -21.13 1.39 22.21
C ASN A 683 -21.67 1.64 20.79
N SER A 684 -22.06 0.58 20.08
CA SER A 684 -22.65 0.66 18.75
C SER A 684 -24.08 1.18 18.79
N LYS A 685 -24.45 1.95 17.75
CA LYS A 685 -25.75 2.62 17.63
C LYS A 685 -26.58 1.92 16.56
N ASN A 686 -27.72 1.38 16.99
CA ASN A 686 -28.68 0.69 16.15
C ASN A 686 -29.93 1.54 15.95
N SER A 687 -30.74 1.24 14.93
CA SER A 687 -31.93 2.01 14.56
C SER A 687 -31.63 3.50 14.39
N THR A 688 -30.44 3.81 13.89
CA THR A 688 -29.90 5.18 13.90
C THR A 688 -29.45 5.57 12.50
N THR A 689 -30.05 6.64 11.98
CA THR A 689 -29.68 7.22 10.67
C THR A 689 -28.58 8.27 10.83
N VAL A 690 -27.65 8.30 9.88
CA VAL A 690 -26.61 9.34 9.75
C VAL A 690 -27.02 10.36 8.69
N ALA A 691 -26.84 11.64 8.98
CA ALA A 691 -27.04 12.71 8.01
C ALA A 691 -25.76 12.94 7.20
N PHE A 692 -25.77 12.55 5.93
CA PHE A 692 -24.73 12.92 4.98
C PHE A 692 -25.03 14.26 4.30
N VAL A 693 -24.02 14.89 3.71
CA VAL A 693 -24.24 16.14 2.97
C VAL A 693 -25.19 15.93 1.79
N ASP A 694 -24.99 14.88 0.99
CA ASP A 694 -25.91 14.52 -0.10
C ASP A 694 -25.82 13.05 -0.50
N ALA A 695 -26.48 12.18 0.28
CA ALA A 695 -26.52 10.75 0.02
C ALA A 695 -27.16 10.36 -1.33
N ALA A 696 -28.09 11.20 -1.85
CA ALA A 696 -28.72 10.96 -3.14
C ALA A 696 -27.67 11.07 -4.27
N ASN A 697 -26.77 12.05 -4.16
CA ASN A 697 -25.66 12.26 -5.08
C ASN A 697 -24.35 11.58 -4.64
N LYS A 698 -24.43 10.58 -3.75
CA LYS A 698 -23.30 9.75 -3.29
C LYS A 698 -22.18 10.57 -2.66
N ASP A 699 -22.56 11.67 -2.03
CA ASP A 699 -21.72 12.49 -1.18
C ASP A 699 -21.94 12.05 0.26
N PHE A 700 -21.09 11.15 0.73
CA PHE A 700 -21.20 10.50 2.04
C PHE A 700 -20.31 11.15 3.10
N HIS A 701 -19.88 12.38 2.85
CA HIS A 701 -19.35 13.21 3.91
C HIS A 701 -20.41 13.49 4.97
N LEU A 702 -19.98 13.64 6.22
CA LEU A 702 -20.86 13.94 7.34
C LEU A 702 -21.42 15.36 7.20
N SER A 703 -22.73 15.49 7.34
CA SER A 703 -23.38 16.80 7.35
C SER A 703 -23.06 17.55 8.63
N VAL A 704 -23.02 18.89 8.53
CA VAL A 704 -23.00 19.77 9.72
C VAL A 704 -24.18 19.53 10.66
N SER A 705 -25.30 19.00 10.15
CA SER A 705 -26.47 18.65 10.96
C SER A 705 -26.38 17.29 11.63
N ASP A 706 -25.39 16.46 11.29
CA ASP A 706 -25.22 15.17 11.92
C ASP A 706 -24.74 15.35 13.36
N THR A 707 -25.40 14.67 14.30
CA THR A 707 -25.03 14.67 15.72
C THR A 707 -24.75 13.27 16.23
N VAL A 708 -24.86 12.27 15.35
CA VAL A 708 -24.78 10.86 15.70
C VAL A 708 -23.37 10.35 15.48
N ALA A 709 -22.80 10.56 14.30
CA ALA A 709 -21.47 10.08 13.94
C ALA A 709 -20.39 11.02 14.46
N ARG A 710 -20.65 12.34 14.40
CA ARG A 710 -19.69 13.37 14.76
C ARG A 710 -19.23 13.30 16.22
N LYS A 711 -17.91 13.20 16.45
CA LYS A 711 -17.20 13.18 17.73
C LYS A 711 -17.69 12.12 18.71
N THR A 712 -18.06 10.96 18.18
CA THR A 712 -18.57 9.85 19.00
C THR A 712 -17.88 8.53 18.76
N GLY A 713 -16.87 8.49 17.89
CA GLY A 713 -16.08 7.32 17.57
C GLY A 713 -14.92 7.12 18.54
N LEU A 714 -14.37 5.91 18.47
CA LEU A 714 -13.17 5.53 19.18
C LEU A 714 -11.93 6.16 18.52
N ASN A 715 -11.01 6.72 19.30
CA ASN A 715 -9.70 7.13 18.79
C ASN A 715 -8.84 5.89 18.50
N LEU A 716 -8.50 5.67 17.22
CA LEU A 716 -7.70 4.53 16.76
C LEU A 716 -6.25 4.88 16.43
N GLN A 717 -5.78 6.07 16.80
CA GLN A 717 -4.42 6.53 16.48
C GLN A 717 -3.33 5.59 17.01
N ALA A 718 -3.59 4.94 18.14
CA ALA A 718 -2.71 3.97 18.80
C ALA A 718 -3.30 2.55 18.87
N ASP A 719 -4.22 2.18 17.96
CA ASP A 719 -4.77 0.82 17.91
C ASP A 719 -3.69 -0.21 17.55
N SER A 720 -3.51 -1.22 18.41
CA SER A 720 -2.41 -2.20 18.33
C SER A 720 -2.38 -3.04 17.05
N TYR A 721 -3.45 -3.03 16.24
CA TYR A 721 -3.51 -3.77 14.97
C TYR A 721 -3.35 -2.87 13.75
N LEU A 722 -3.82 -1.62 13.82
CA LEU A 722 -3.81 -0.68 12.71
C LEU A 722 -3.76 0.77 13.20
N HIS A 723 -2.59 1.39 13.12
CA HIS A 723 -2.39 2.81 13.40
C HIS A 723 -2.65 3.67 12.16
N PHE A 724 -3.49 4.70 12.29
CA PHE A 724 -3.71 5.74 11.28
C PHE A 724 -4.24 7.02 11.95
N GLY A 725 -4.14 8.16 11.29
CA GLY A 725 -4.54 9.45 11.89
C GLY A 725 -5.15 10.44 10.90
N GLU A 726 -5.42 10.01 9.68
CA GLU A 726 -6.10 10.80 8.65
C GLU A 726 -7.36 10.05 8.23
N ASP A 727 -8.29 10.75 7.60
CA ASP A 727 -9.53 10.21 7.06
C ASP A 727 -9.42 9.95 5.53
N ILE A 728 -10.56 9.74 4.86
CA ILE A 728 -10.60 9.37 3.44
C ILE A 728 -10.05 10.45 2.49
N ASP A 729 -10.13 11.73 2.83
CA ASP A 729 -9.68 12.83 1.98
C ASP A 729 -8.37 13.49 2.45
N GLY A 730 -7.80 12.99 3.53
CA GLY A 730 -6.50 13.39 4.07
C GLY A 730 -6.61 14.42 5.19
N GLN A 731 -7.80 14.65 5.74
CA GLN A 731 -7.96 15.45 6.94
C GLN A 731 -7.47 14.69 8.17
N GLY A 732 -6.68 15.36 8.99
CA GLY A 732 -6.17 14.80 10.23
C GLY A 732 -7.27 14.64 11.29
N ARG A 733 -7.32 13.47 11.92
CA ARG A 733 -8.24 13.15 13.02
C ARG A 733 -7.63 13.57 14.35
N ALA A 734 -8.27 14.51 15.05
CA ALA A 734 -7.78 15.04 16.33
C ALA A 734 -8.89 15.10 17.38
N GLY A 735 -8.61 14.59 18.58
CA GLY A 735 -9.58 14.54 19.67
C GLY A 735 -10.51 13.33 19.58
N ASP A 736 -11.80 13.53 19.85
CA ASP A 736 -12.84 12.52 19.69
C ASP A 736 -13.15 12.35 18.20
N TRP A 737 -12.95 11.15 17.67
CA TRP A 737 -13.09 10.88 16.24
C TRP A 737 -14.55 10.83 15.80
N ASP A 738 -14.78 11.08 14.53
CA ASP A 738 -16.06 10.76 13.90
C ASP A 738 -16.13 9.28 13.53
N ILE A 739 -17.34 8.69 13.63
CA ILE A 739 -17.61 7.35 13.11
C ILE A 739 -17.77 7.45 11.58
N GLY A 740 -17.16 6.54 10.83
CA GLY A 740 -17.19 6.51 9.36
C GLY A 740 -15.90 6.99 8.70
N ALA A 741 -15.91 6.98 7.36
CA ALA A 741 -14.73 7.25 6.55
C ALA A 741 -14.26 8.72 6.56
N ASP A 742 -15.21 9.65 6.71
CA ASP A 742 -15.00 11.09 6.77
C ASP A 742 -14.80 11.57 8.21
N GLU A 743 -13.93 12.55 8.41
CA GLU A 743 -13.82 13.35 9.63
C GLU A 743 -14.35 14.76 9.33
N PHE A 744 -15.45 15.13 9.95
CA PHE A 744 -16.10 16.41 9.72
C PHE A 744 -15.20 17.58 10.17
N SER A 745 -15.05 18.57 9.28
CA SER A 745 -14.33 19.81 9.56
C SER A 745 -15.22 21.04 9.32
N GLU A 746 -15.23 21.95 10.29
CA GLU A 746 -15.89 23.27 10.15
C GLU A 746 -15.04 24.27 9.38
N VAL A 747 -13.71 24.07 9.37
CA VAL A 747 -12.71 24.98 8.78
C VAL A 747 -12.47 24.65 7.32
N VAL A 748 -12.33 23.36 7.02
CA VAL A 748 -12.57 22.84 5.67
C VAL A 748 -14.07 22.70 5.59
N GLN A 749 -14.81 23.81 5.44
CA GLN A 749 -16.16 23.67 4.89
C GLN A 749 -15.93 22.92 3.59
N GLN A 750 -16.31 21.64 3.57
CA GLN A 750 -16.27 20.82 2.38
C GLN A 750 -16.82 21.75 1.31
N SER A 751 -15.95 22.17 0.39
CA SER A 751 -16.31 23.20 -0.55
C SER A 751 -17.25 22.52 -1.51
N GLN A 752 -18.52 22.47 -1.10
CA GLN A 752 -19.66 21.80 -1.68
C GLN A 752 -20.09 22.58 -2.92
N ILE A 753 -19.14 22.83 -3.83
CA ILE A 753 -19.48 22.73 -5.24
C ILE A 753 -19.48 21.23 -5.46
N SER A 754 -20.64 20.62 -5.24
CA SER A 754 -20.85 19.23 -5.61
C SER A 754 -20.25 19.04 -7.00
N SER A 755 -19.30 18.10 -7.16
CA SER A 755 -19.18 17.46 -8.45
C SER A 755 -20.50 16.70 -8.60
N PRO A 756 -21.38 17.12 -9.51
CA PRO A 756 -22.69 16.54 -9.58
C PRO A 756 -22.62 15.08 -10.07
N ASN A 757 -23.47 14.25 -9.49
CA ASN A 757 -23.55 12.85 -9.88
C ASN A 757 -24.29 12.72 -11.22
N LEU A 758 -23.55 12.58 -12.32
CA LEU A 758 -24.12 12.37 -13.65
C LEU A 758 -24.73 10.98 -13.85
N ASP A 759 -24.62 10.07 -12.88
CA ASP A 759 -25.40 8.82 -12.84
C ASP A 759 -26.77 9.05 -12.15
N ALA A 760 -26.92 10.09 -11.33
CA ALA A 760 -28.18 10.36 -10.63
C ALA A 760 -29.28 10.72 -11.63
N GLY A 761 -30.39 10.01 -11.57
CA GLY A 761 -31.53 10.21 -12.47
C GLY A 761 -31.27 9.84 -13.92
N LEU A 762 -30.13 9.21 -14.26
CA LEU A 762 -29.85 8.74 -15.60
C LEU A 762 -30.75 7.54 -15.92
N VAL A 763 -31.61 7.68 -16.93
CA VAL A 763 -32.59 6.65 -17.34
C VAL A 763 -32.27 6.00 -18.68
N GLY A 764 -31.34 6.58 -19.44
CA GLY A 764 -30.80 5.98 -20.67
C GLY A 764 -29.49 6.62 -21.07
N HIS A 765 -28.51 5.80 -21.47
CA HIS A 765 -27.24 6.26 -21.99
C HIS A 765 -26.77 5.36 -23.13
N TRP A 766 -26.67 5.92 -24.35
CA TRP A 766 -26.18 5.23 -25.53
C TRP A 766 -24.90 5.91 -26.01
N THR A 767 -23.76 5.35 -25.61
CA THR A 767 -22.41 5.81 -25.99
C THR A 767 -22.13 5.63 -27.48
N PHE A 768 -22.77 4.67 -28.14
CA PHE A 768 -22.45 4.19 -29.50
C PHE A 768 -21.03 3.65 -29.69
N ASP A 769 -20.26 3.54 -28.61
CA ASP A 769 -18.91 3.00 -28.62
C ASP A 769 -18.87 1.54 -29.06
N GLY A 770 -17.77 1.14 -29.71
CA GLY A 770 -17.63 -0.22 -30.25
C GLY A 770 -17.86 -1.33 -29.21
N LYS A 771 -17.54 -1.10 -27.93
CA LYS A 771 -17.76 -2.04 -26.81
C LYS A 771 -19.24 -2.15 -26.39
N ASP A 772 -20.05 -1.15 -26.70
CA ASP A 772 -21.46 -1.05 -26.33
C ASP A 772 -22.39 -1.35 -27.52
N ILE A 773 -21.83 -1.74 -28.67
CA ILE A 773 -22.57 -2.20 -29.86
C ILE A 773 -22.38 -3.70 -30.07
N SER A 774 -23.48 -4.45 -30.10
CA SER A 774 -23.50 -5.88 -30.45
C SER A 774 -24.46 -6.13 -31.62
N GLY A 775 -23.91 -6.40 -32.81
CA GLY A 775 -24.72 -6.50 -34.03
C GLY A 775 -25.41 -5.17 -34.33
N THR A 776 -26.75 -5.17 -34.34
CA THR A 776 -27.59 -3.98 -34.48
C THR A 776 -28.06 -3.41 -33.14
N THR A 777 -27.67 -3.99 -32.01
CA THR A 777 -28.09 -3.51 -30.69
C THR A 777 -27.12 -2.44 -30.17
N ALA A 778 -27.65 -1.26 -29.87
CA ALA A 778 -26.97 -0.23 -29.08
C ALA A 778 -27.34 -0.43 -27.60
N LYS A 779 -26.37 -0.82 -26.78
CA LYS A 779 -26.57 -1.08 -25.36
C LYS A 779 -26.84 0.23 -24.61
N ASP A 780 -27.79 0.18 -23.69
CA ASP A 780 -27.97 1.22 -22.66
C ASP A 780 -27.00 0.97 -21.49
N THR A 781 -26.08 1.90 -21.27
CA THR A 781 -25.07 1.84 -20.21
C THR A 781 -25.55 2.43 -18.88
N SER A 782 -26.76 2.98 -18.80
CA SER A 782 -27.32 3.55 -17.55
C SER A 782 -27.71 2.50 -16.51
N GLY A 783 -27.78 1.22 -16.88
CA GLY A 783 -28.25 0.12 -16.03
C GLY A 783 -29.76 -0.15 -16.12
N ASN A 784 -30.52 0.63 -16.89
CA ASN A 784 -31.97 0.49 -17.06
C ASN A 784 -32.39 -0.48 -18.18
N ASN A 785 -31.42 -1.06 -18.89
CA ASN A 785 -31.62 -1.98 -20.00
C ASN A 785 -32.48 -1.41 -21.14
N ASN A 786 -32.49 -0.09 -21.35
CA ASN A 786 -33.20 0.60 -22.43
C ASN A 786 -32.46 0.46 -23.77
N ASN A 787 -32.10 -0.76 -24.16
CA ASN A 787 -31.30 -1.00 -25.35
C ASN A 787 -32.01 -0.53 -26.63
N GLY A 788 -31.27 0.13 -27.52
CA GLY A 788 -31.74 0.56 -28.84
C GLY A 788 -31.42 -0.46 -29.93
N THR A 789 -32.20 -0.45 -31.00
CA THR A 789 -31.94 -1.21 -32.24
C THR A 789 -31.60 -0.24 -33.36
N ILE A 790 -30.39 -0.33 -33.89
CA ILE A 790 -29.88 0.45 -35.01
C ILE A 790 -30.44 -0.12 -36.31
N SER A 791 -31.13 0.71 -37.09
CA SER A 791 -31.64 0.39 -38.42
C SER A 791 -31.06 1.38 -39.45
N GLY A 792 -30.24 0.87 -40.37
CA GLY A 792 -29.63 1.65 -41.47
C GLY A 792 -28.48 2.59 -41.09
N ALA A 793 -28.47 3.14 -39.87
CA ALA A 793 -27.39 4.00 -39.41
C ALA A 793 -26.06 3.24 -39.29
N THR A 794 -24.95 3.92 -39.60
CA THR A 794 -23.62 3.28 -39.72
C THR A 794 -22.63 3.83 -38.72
N LYS A 795 -21.57 3.09 -38.41
CA LYS A 795 -20.53 3.52 -37.46
C LYS A 795 -19.75 4.71 -38.03
N ALA A 796 -19.41 5.68 -37.18
CA ALA A 796 -18.52 6.78 -37.52
C ALA A 796 -17.60 7.15 -36.34
N ILE A 797 -16.57 7.95 -36.62
CA ILE A 797 -15.76 8.57 -35.57
C ILE A 797 -16.68 9.52 -34.80
N GLY A 798 -16.84 9.24 -33.50
CA GLY A 798 -17.64 10.01 -32.55
C GLY A 798 -16.93 11.27 -32.07
N LYS A 799 -17.56 12.01 -31.16
CA LYS A 799 -16.87 12.99 -30.33
C LYS A 799 -16.12 12.29 -29.21
N LEU A 800 -16.70 11.22 -28.67
CA LEU A 800 -16.14 10.32 -27.68
C LEU A 800 -16.08 8.93 -28.30
N GLY A 801 -14.90 8.52 -28.78
CA GLY A 801 -14.74 7.20 -29.38
C GLY A 801 -15.50 7.02 -30.70
N GLN A 802 -16.48 6.11 -30.72
CA GLN A 802 -17.28 5.78 -31.90
C GLN A 802 -18.72 6.32 -31.76
N GLY A 803 -19.18 7.09 -32.75
CA GLY A 803 -20.56 7.55 -32.86
C GLY A 803 -21.32 6.84 -33.99
N THR A 804 -22.51 7.34 -34.28
CA THR A 804 -23.39 6.81 -35.33
C THR A 804 -23.72 7.86 -36.39
N ASP A 805 -23.61 7.49 -37.67
CA ASP A 805 -23.88 8.32 -38.84
C ASP A 805 -25.28 8.06 -39.43
N PHE A 806 -26.08 9.12 -39.45
CA PHE A 806 -27.38 9.23 -40.08
C PHE A 806 -27.24 9.97 -41.42
N SER A 807 -27.04 9.20 -42.50
CA SER A 807 -26.82 9.71 -43.87
C SER A 807 -27.88 9.32 -44.88
N VAL A 808 -28.79 8.41 -44.51
CA VAL A 808 -29.89 7.95 -45.36
C VAL A 808 -31.21 8.27 -44.69
N ALA A 809 -32.23 8.66 -45.48
CA ALA A 809 -33.52 9.14 -44.99
C ALA A 809 -34.30 8.14 -44.11
N THR A 810 -33.90 6.87 -44.02
CA THR A 810 -34.56 5.84 -43.19
C THR A 810 -33.75 5.46 -41.95
N ASN A 811 -32.58 6.09 -41.71
CA ASN A 811 -31.71 5.73 -40.59
C ASN A 811 -32.39 6.11 -39.26
N VAL A 812 -32.37 5.19 -38.30
CA VAL A 812 -32.98 5.38 -36.98
C VAL A 812 -32.38 4.42 -35.96
N VAL A 813 -32.33 4.84 -34.70
CA VAL A 813 -32.18 3.90 -33.58
C VAL A 813 -33.48 3.87 -32.81
N THR A 814 -34.10 2.70 -32.69
CA THR A 814 -35.39 2.51 -32.02
C THR A 814 -35.19 1.89 -30.64
N VAL A 815 -35.64 2.57 -29.60
CA VAL A 815 -35.64 2.10 -28.22
C VAL A 815 -37.07 1.68 -27.87
N PRO A 816 -37.32 0.41 -27.50
CA PRO A 816 -38.64 -0.06 -27.11
C PRO A 816 -39.25 0.78 -25.99
N ASP A 817 -40.56 0.94 -26.03
CA ASP A 817 -41.31 1.65 -25.00
C ASP A 817 -41.14 1.02 -23.61
N LYS A 818 -40.99 1.86 -22.58
CA LYS A 818 -40.91 1.48 -21.17
C LYS A 818 -41.38 2.60 -20.26
N ASP A 819 -41.91 2.22 -19.09
CA ASP A 819 -42.45 3.12 -18.07
C ASP A 819 -41.44 4.20 -17.60
N ASN A 820 -40.14 3.88 -17.51
CA ASN A 820 -39.13 4.82 -17.06
C ASN A 820 -38.70 5.86 -18.11
N LEU A 821 -39.26 5.79 -19.32
CA LEU A 821 -39.11 6.79 -20.38
C LEU A 821 -40.33 7.72 -20.49
N ASP A 822 -41.32 7.56 -19.61
CA ASP A 822 -42.62 8.23 -19.64
C ASP A 822 -42.92 9.00 -18.35
N GLY A 823 -43.87 9.95 -18.41
CA GLY A 823 -44.52 10.49 -17.22
C GLY A 823 -43.63 11.28 -16.25
N MET A 824 -42.41 11.63 -16.66
CA MET A 824 -41.44 12.31 -15.81
C MET A 824 -41.90 13.72 -15.44
N SER A 825 -41.74 14.12 -14.17
CA SER A 825 -42.04 15.48 -13.70
C SER A 825 -40.97 16.50 -14.13
N GLN A 826 -39.77 16.02 -14.43
CA GLN A 826 -38.61 16.77 -14.91
C GLN A 826 -37.86 15.90 -15.93
N LEU A 827 -37.10 16.51 -16.84
CA LEU A 827 -36.42 15.78 -17.92
C LEU A 827 -35.14 16.49 -18.34
N THR A 828 -34.07 15.76 -18.62
CA THR A 828 -32.96 16.28 -19.43
C THR A 828 -32.66 15.34 -20.58
N LEU A 829 -32.56 15.90 -21.79
CA LEU A 829 -32.13 15.21 -23.01
C LEU A 829 -30.77 15.79 -23.42
N SER A 830 -29.76 14.95 -23.64
CA SER A 830 -28.39 15.40 -23.93
C SER A 830 -27.78 14.55 -25.06
N ALA A 831 -27.02 15.18 -25.95
CA ALA A 831 -26.30 14.48 -27.02
C ALA A 831 -25.12 15.30 -27.55
N TRP A 832 -24.10 14.62 -28.04
CA TRP A 832 -23.15 15.19 -28.99
C TRP A 832 -23.68 15.04 -30.41
N ILE A 833 -23.68 16.13 -31.19
CA ILE A 833 -24.16 16.14 -32.57
C ILE A 833 -23.13 16.76 -33.51
N ASN A 834 -23.04 16.23 -34.72
CA ASN A 834 -22.30 16.81 -35.84
C ASN A 834 -23.21 16.90 -37.06
N PRO A 835 -24.06 17.95 -37.15
CA PRO A 835 -25.05 18.09 -38.20
C PRO A 835 -24.40 18.49 -39.52
N ARG A 836 -24.80 17.87 -40.63
CA ARG A 836 -24.48 18.31 -42.00
C ARG A 836 -25.50 19.34 -42.52
N THR A 837 -26.78 19.12 -42.19
CA THR A 837 -27.91 20.00 -42.47
C THR A 837 -28.93 19.88 -41.34
N SER A 838 -30.02 20.64 -41.42
CA SER A 838 -31.14 20.58 -40.47
C SER A 838 -32.02 19.33 -40.58
N GLY A 839 -31.69 18.38 -41.47
CA GLY A 839 -32.44 17.15 -41.73
C GLY A 839 -32.30 16.67 -43.18
N ILE A 840 -32.59 15.39 -43.43
CA ILE A 840 -32.57 14.80 -44.78
C ILE A 840 -33.93 15.00 -45.45
N GLY A 841 -33.99 15.86 -46.48
CA GLY A 841 -35.24 16.12 -47.22
C GLY A 841 -36.29 16.91 -46.43
N THR A 842 -35.92 17.45 -45.27
CA THR A 842 -36.76 18.19 -44.33
C THR A 842 -35.90 19.19 -43.54
N SER A 843 -36.52 20.23 -42.98
CA SER A 843 -35.88 21.16 -42.02
C SER A 843 -36.11 20.79 -40.56
N PHE A 844 -36.55 19.54 -40.30
CA PHE A 844 -37.08 19.07 -39.02
C PHE A 844 -36.35 17.82 -38.48
N GLY A 845 -35.04 17.70 -38.66
CA GLY A 845 -34.27 16.53 -38.22
C GLY A 845 -34.37 16.27 -36.72
N ARG A 846 -34.64 15.03 -36.32
CA ARG A 846 -34.82 14.62 -34.91
C ARG A 846 -33.52 14.15 -34.27
N ILE A 847 -33.19 14.69 -33.10
CA ILE A 847 -32.10 14.16 -32.28
C ILE A 847 -32.65 13.02 -31.42
N ILE A 848 -33.71 13.29 -30.65
CA ILE A 848 -34.43 12.32 -29.79
C ILE A 848 -35.93 12.61 -29.89
N GLU A 849 -36.78 11.59 -30.04
CA GLU A 849 -38.24 11.74 -30.05
C GLU A 849 -38.93 10.61 -29.27
N LYS A 850 -39.95 10.95 -28.47
CA LYS A 850 -40.89 10.02 -27.84
C LYS A 850 -42.32 10.45 -28.07
N GLY A 851 -43.21 9.46 -28.26
CA GLY A 851 -44.65 9.70 -28.39
C GLY A 851 -45.06 10.36 -29.71
N ASN A 852 -44.29 10.18 -30.79
CA ASN A 852 -44.50 10.90 -32.06
C ASN A 852 -44.54 12.43 -31.86
N GLY A 853 -43.68 12.93 -30.97
CA GLY A 853 -43.62 14.34 -30.55
C GLY A 853 -44.63 14.75 -29.46
N SER A 854 -45.53 13.87 -29.03
CA SER A 854 -46.52 14.19 -27.99
C SER A 854 -46.03 14.02 -26.55
N SER A 855 -44.92 13.31 -26.31
CA SER A 855 -44.28 13.20 -25.00
C SER A 855 -43.14 14.20 -24.86
N TYR A 856 -42.08 14.02 -25.66
CA TYR A 856 -40.95 14.95 -25.76
C TYR A 856 -40.24 14.78 -27.10
N ASN A 857 -39.61 15.87 -27.56
CA ASN A 857 -38.85 15.88 -28.80
C ASN A 857 -37.73 16.92 -28.72
N PHE A 858 -36.52 16.54 -29.11
CA PHE A 858 -35.40 17.46 -29.30
C PHE A 858 -34.94 17.41 -30.76
N LEU A 859 -35.06 18.53 -31.45
CA LEU A 859 -35.02 18.57 -32.91
C LEU A 859 -34.35 19.84 -33.45
N PHE A 860 -34.14 19.83 -34.76
CA PHE A 860 -33.84 21.02 -35.56
C PHE A 860 -35.12 21.64 -36.13
N VAL A 861 -35.15 22.97 -36.23
CA VAL A 861 -36.07 23.73 -37.07
C VAL A 861 -35.26 24.75 -37.88
N GLY A 862 -34.84 24.36 -39.09
CA GLY A 862 -33.87 25.15 -39.85
C GLY A 862 -32.53 25.21 -39.09
N ASN A 863 -32.07 26.41 -38.72
CA ASN A 863 -30.84 26.57 -37.92
C ASN A 863 -31.09 26.61 -36.39
N ASN A 864 -32.33 26.40 -35.96
CA ASN A 864 -32.74 26.45 -34.56
C ASN A 864 -32.69 25.06 -33.94
N LEU A 865 -32.25 24.97 -32.69
CA LEU A 865 -32.59 23.89 -31.79
C LEU A 865 -33.94 24.18 -31.15
N GLU A 866 -34.77 23.16 -31.10
CA GLU A 866 -36.12 23.21 -30.55
C GLU A 866 -36.34 22.02 -29.63
N CYS A 867 -36.88 22.27 -28.45
CA CYS A 867 -37.23 21.26 -27.48
C CYS A 867 -38.69 21.37 -27.07
N ASP A 868 -39.43 20.30 -27.33
CA ASP A 868 -40.85 20.20 -27.07
C ASP A 868 -41.08 19.26 -25.89
N ILE A 869 -41.86 19.74 -24.91
CA ILE A 869 -42.38 18.94 -23.80
C ILE A 869 -43.91 18.93 -23.89
N GLY A 870 -44.46 17.81 -24.33
CA GLY A 870 -45.89 17.69 -24.66
C GLY A 870 -46.30 18.42 -25.95
N VAL A 871 -47.62 18.47 -26.22
CA VAL A 871 -48.20 19.00 -27.47
C VAL A 871 -48.31 20.54 -27.57
N THR A 872 -47.87 21.29 -26.56
CA THR A 872 -48.30 22.70 -26.38
C THR A 872 -47.22 23.71 -26.01
N ALA A 873 -45.95 23.36 -25.84
CA ALA A 873 -44.92 24.37 -25.60
C ALA A 873 -43.51 23.96 -26.07
N VAL A 874 -42.79 24.97 -26.52
CA VAL A 874 -41.55 24.90 -27.28
C VAL A 874 -40.50 25.78 -26.59
N GLY A 875 -39.39 25.20 -26.16
CA GLY A 875 -38.15 25.96 -26.01
C GLY A 875 -37.51 26.06 -27.40
N SER A 876 -37.43 27.24 -28.00
CA SER A 876 -36.80 27.41 -29.32
C SER A 876 -35.69 28.45 -29.24
N THR A 877 -34.62 28.19 -29.96
CA THR A 877 -33.46 29.08 -30.07
C THR A 877 -33.56 29.94 -31.34
N THR A 878 -32.79 31.05 -31.39
CA THR A 878 -32.70 31.89 -32.60
C THR A 878 -31.37 31.64 -33.32
N SER A 879 -31.38 30.69 -34.25
CA SER A 879 -30.30 30.33 -35.18
C SER A 879 -28.92 30.06 -34.54
N PRO A 880 -28.82 29.34 -33.41
CA PRO A 880 -27.55 29.14 -32.70
C PRO A 880 -26.56 28.25 -33.48
N LEU A 881 -27.03 27.51 -34.48
CA LEU A 881 -26.21 26.62 -35.33
C LEU A 881 -25.95 27.19 -36.73
N SER A 882 -26.32 28.45 -36.99
CA SER A 882 -25.96 29.13 -38.25
C SER A 882 -24.44 29.15 -38.42
N GLY A 883 -23.94 28.55 -39.52
CA GLY A 883 -22.50 28.44 -39.79
C GLY A 883 -21.74 27.41 -38.94
N LYS A 884 -22.43 26.59 -38.15
CA LYS A 884 -21.86 25.56 -37.26
C LYS A 884 -22.16 24.12 -37.71
N TYR A 885 -22.30 23.90 -39.02
CA TYR A 885 -22.46 22.56 -39.60
C TYR A 885 -21.09 21.89 -39.79
N ASN A 886 -21.08 20.55 -39.76
CA ASN A 886 -19.90 19.68 -39.90
C ASN A 886 -18.90 19.77 -38.73
N SER A 887 -19.32 20.28 -37.57
CA SER A 887 -18.56 20.32 -36.32
C SER A 887 -19.35 19.67 -35.17
N TRP A 888 -18.63 19.11 -34.18
CA TRP A 888 -19.25 18.54 -32.99
C TRP A 888 -19.74 19.64 -32.04
N HIS A 889 -20.97 19.51 -31.59
CA HIS A 889 -21.60 20.37 -30.59
C HIS A 889 -22.28 19.53 -29.52
N HIS A 890 -22.19 19.99 -28.27
CA HIS A 890 -22.96 19.40 -27.17
C HIS A 890 -24.28 20.14 -27.04
N VAL A 891 -25.39 19.42 -27.06
CA VAL A 891 -26.72 20.02 -27.01
C VAL A 891 -27.54 19.37 -25.92
N ASP A 892 -28.25 20.21 -25.17
CA ASP A 892 -29.06 19.75 -24.06
C ASP A 892 -30.41 20.45 -24.04
N CYS A 893 -31.47 19.70 -23.76
CA CYS A 893 -32.77 20.22 -23.37
C CYS A 893 -33.06 19.85 -21.93
N VAL A 894 -33.30 20.86 -21.08
CA VAL A 894 -33.54 20.71 -19.65
C VAL A 894 -34.94 21.23 -19.31
N TYR A 895 -35.78 20.35 -18.77
CA TYR A 895 -37.10 20.65 -18.23
C TYR A 895 -37.12 20.46 -16.71
N ASP A 896 -37.29 21.56 -15.97
CA ASP A 896 -37.26 21.58 -14.49
C ASP A 896 -38.65 21.49 -13.82
N GLY A 897 -39.71 21.30 -14.62
CA GLY A 897 -41.10 21.31 -14.16
C GLY A 897 -41.78 22.69 -14.20
N ALA A 898 -40.99 23.75 -14.41
CA ALA A 898 -41.44 25.13 -14.51
C ALA A 898 -40.91 25.86 -15.77
N ASN A 899 -39.79 25.41 -16.35
CA ASN A 899 -39.14 25.97 -17.52
C ASN A 899 -38.53 24.87 -18.40
N VAL A 900 -38.48 25.12 -19.71
CA VAL A 900 -37.64 24.40 -20.68
C VAL A 900 -36.47 25.30 -21.07
N SER A 901 -35.26 24.81 -20.88
CA SER A 901 -34.02 25.50 -21.23
C SER A 901 -33.21 24.69 -22.24
N ILE A 902 -32.59 25.35 -23.21
CA ILE A 902 -31.68 24.72 -24.18
C ILE A 902 -30.26 25.20 -23.91
N TYR A 903 -29.32 24.27 -23.86
CA TYR A 903 -27.89 24.56 -23.80
C TYR A 903 -27.21 24.13 -25.10
N LEU A 904 -26.23 24.93 -25.52
CA LEU A 904 -25.33 24.63 -26.62
C LEU A 904 -23.90 24.84 -26.12
N ASP A 905 -23.07 23.80 -26.23
CA ASP A 905 -21.65 23.81 -25.84
C ASP A 905 -21.46 24.27 -24.38
N GLY A 906 -22.31 23.77 -23.48
CA GLY A 906 -22.28 24.06 -22.04
C GLY A 906 -22.95 25.38 -21.63
N VAL A 907 -23.44 26.20 -22.58
CA VAL A 907 -24.01 27.54 -22.31
C VAL A 907 -25.52 27.55 -22.60
N SER A 908 -26.31 28.11 -21.68
CA SER A 908 -27.76 28.30 -21.90
C SER A 908 -28.01 29.31 -23.03
N VAL A 909 -28.73 28.89 -24.06
CA VAL A 909 -29.02 29.68 -25.28
C VAL A 909 -30.51 30.00 -25.48
N ALA A 910 -31.40 29.33 -24.73
CA ALA A 910 -32.82 29.67 -24.66
C ALA A 910 -33.42 29.16 -23.35
N SER A 911 -34.47 29.85 -22.87
CA SER A 911 -35.28 29.40 -21.74
C SER A 911 -36.70 29.95 -21.88
N ALA A 912 -37.71 29.11 -21.63
CA ALA A 912 -39.12 29.48 -21.70
C ALA A 912 -39.92 28.79 -20.58
N ALA A 913 -40.87 29.51 -19.98
CA ALA A 913 -41.72 28.97 -18.93
C ALA A 913 -42.66 27.87 -19.46
N LYS A 914 -42.77 26.77 -18.72
CA LYS A 914 -43.61 25.61 -19.03
C LYS A 914 -43.90 24.82 -17.76
N THR A 915 -45.17 24.56 -17.47
CA THR A 915 -45.59 23.72 -16.35
C THR A 915 -46.32 22.46 -16.85
N GLY A 916 -46.34 21.40 -16.03
CA GLY A 916 -46.99 20.13 -16.34
C GLY A 916 -46.05 18.92 -16.18
N VAL A 917 -46.49 17.76 -16.64
CA VAL A 917 -45.68 16.54 -16.68
C VAL A 917 -45.35 16.16 -18.12
N VAL A 918 -44.25 15.46 -18.32
CA VAL A 918 -43.94 14.81 -19.60
C VAL A 918 -45.05 13.81 -19.93
N GLY A 919 -45.56 13.82 -21.16
CA GLY A 919 -46.64 12.92 -21.58
C GLY A 919 -46.23 11.45 -21.50
N SER A 920 -47.15 10.57 -21.10
CA SER A 920 -46.98 9.12 -21.16
C SER A 920 -47.62 8.54 -22.43
N GLY A 921 -47.09 7.43 -22.95
CA GLY A 921 -47.69 6.77 -24.09
C GLY A 921 -46.87 5.61 -24.65
N SER A 922 -47.57 4.63 -25.23
CA SER A 922 -47.01 3.33 -25.64
C SER A 922 -46.16 3.33 -26.93
N THR A 923 -45.69 4.51 -27.37
CA THR A 923 -44.89 4.63 -28.59
C THR A 923 -43.41 4.48 -28.26
N ALA A 924 -42.67 3.74 -29.09
CA ALA A 924 -41.22 3.63 -28.97
C ALA A 924 -40.52 5.00 -29.01
N MET A 925 -39.36 5.10 -28.38
CA MET A 925 -38.49 6.26 -28.52
C MET A 925 -37.56 6.06 -29.73
N THR A 926 -37.23 7.13 -30.44
CA THR A 926 -36.29 7.10 -31.56
C THR A 926 -35.16 8.10 -31.35
N ILE A 927 -33.95 7.71 -31.75
CA ILE A 927 -32.77 8.59 -31.84
C ILE A 927 -32.43 8.75 -33.32
N GLY A 928 -32.19 10.01 -33.73
CA GLY A 928 -31.81 10.37 -35.09
C GLY A 928 -32.94 10.36 -36.14
N ASN A 929 -34.19 10.09 -35.74
CA ASN A 929 -35.37 10.11 -36.61
C ASN A 929 -36.66 10.24 -35.79
N ASN A 930 -37.81 10.40 -36.47
CA ASN A 930 -39.13 10.21 -35.88
C ASN A 930 -39.64 8.78 -36.11
N VAL A 931 -40.75 8.44 -35.45
CA VAL A 931 -41.37 7.12 -35.55
C VAL A 931 -41.86 6.80 -36.97
N ALA A 932 -42.31 7.79 -37.74
CA ALA A 932 -42.74 7.59 -39.13
C ALA A 932 -41.56 7.43 -40.12
N GLY A 933 -40.33 7.72 -39.70
CA GLY A 933 -39.13 7.54 -40.50
C GLY A 933 -38.93 8.57 -41.61
N ASP A 934 -39.57 9.75 -41.54
CA ASP A 934 -39.50 10.82 -42.54
C ASP A 934 -38.82 12.10 -42.03
N ARG A 935 -38.27 12.09 -40.79
CA ARG A 935 -37.64 13.25 -40.13
C ARG A 935 -36.21 13.01 -39.66
N THR A 936 -35.44 12.33 -40.51
CA THR A 936 -34.08 11.87 -40.20
C THR A 936 -33.10 13.01 -39.98
N PHE A 937 -32.35 12.91 -38.90
CA PHE A 937 -31.17 13.74 -38.66
C PHE A 937 -30.16 13.53 -39.78
N ASN A 938 -29.55 14.62 -40.28
CA ASN A 938 -28.50 14.52 -41.30
C ASN A 938 -27.15 14.79 -40.65
N GLY A 939 -26.44 13.78 -40.20
CA GLY A 939 -25.14 13.96 -39.54
C GLY A 939 -24.76 12.81 -38.63
N LYS A 940 -23.80 13.08 -37.73
CA LYS A 940 -23.38 12.11 -36.71
C LYS A 940 -23.98 12.46 -35.35
N ILE A 941 -24.38 11.45 -34.58
CA ILE A 941 -24.84 11.59 -33.20
C ILE A 941 -23.96 10.67 -32.35
N ASP A 942 -23.63 11.15 -31.16
CA ASP A 942 -22.81 10.43 -30.20
C ASP A 942 -23.27 10.68 -28.76
N ASP A 943 -22.99 9.73 -27.88
CA ASP A 943 -23.09 9.86 -26.42
C ASP A 943 -24.45 10.43 -25.91
N VAL A 944 -25.55 9.80 -26.35
CA VAL A 944 -26.92 10.24 -26.08
C VAL A 944 -27.34 9.86 -24.66
N ARG A 945 -27.88 10.81 -23.90
CA ARG A 945 -28.37 10.60 -22.52
C ARG A 945 -29.77 11.13 -22.29
N ILE A 946 -30.48 10.48 -21.38
CA ILE A 946 -31.77 10.91 -20.85
C ILE A 946 -31.74 10.84 -19.33
N TYR A 947 -32.22 11.90 -18.69
CA TYR A 947 -32.36 12.00 -17.24
C TYR A 947 -33.81 12.26 -16.85
N ASN A 948 -34.29 11.62 -15.80
CA ASN A 948 -35.61 11.89 -15.20
C ASN A 948 -35.62 13.09 -14.23
N ARG A 949 -34.63 13.98 -14.36
CA ARG A 949 -34.47 15.20 -13.58
C ARG A 949 -33.90 16.31 -14.45
N ALA A 950 -34.03 17.55 -13.99
CA ALA A 950 -33.29 18.65 -14.56
C ALA A 950 -31.82 18.58 -14.13
N LEU A 951 -30.92 18.64 -15.11
CA LEU A 951 -29.50 18.89 -14.85
C LEU A 951 -29.27 20.39 -14.62
N SER A 952 -28.46 20.70 -13.62
CA SER A 952 -27.94 22.04 -13.34
C SER A 952 -26.95 22.50 -14.41
N ALA A 953 -26.71 23.81 -14.51
CA ALA A 953 -25.75 24.36 -15.45
C ALA A 953 -24.32 23.79 -15.26
N ASN A 954 -23.94 23.42 -14.03
CA ASN A 954 -22.66 22.79 -13.75
C ASN A 954 -22.60 21.36 -14.32
N GLU A 955 -23.67 20.57 -14.13
CA GLU A 955 -23.80 19.22 -14.72
C GLU A 955 -23.69 19.24 -16.24
N ILE A 956 -24.39 20.16 -16.88
CA ILE A 956 -24.32 20.38 -18.32
C ILE A 956 -22.91 20.80 -18.74
N GLY A 957 -22.27 21.68 -17.97
CA GLY A 957 -20.87 22.05 -18.16
C GLY A 957 -19.94 20.84 -18.11
N GLN A 958 -20.11 19.94 -17.15
CA GLN A 958 -19.27 18.74 -17.06
C GLN A 958 -19.46 17.78 -18.23
N LEU A 959 -20.71 17.50 -18.63
CA LEU A 959 -21.01 16.69 -19.82
C LEU A 959 -20.33 17.26 -21.08
N TYR A 960 -20.35 18.58 -21.23
CA TYR A 960 -19.63 19.26 -22.31
C TYR A 960 -18.10 19.09 -22.19
N HIS A 961 -17.53 19.28 -21.00
CA HIS A 961 -16.08 19.16 -20.83
C HIS A 961 -15.56 17.73 -21.04
N PHE A 962 -16.36 16.69 -20.78
CA PHE A 962 -16.01 15.31 -21.11
C PHE A 962 -15.66 15.14 -22.59
N GLY A 963 -16.38 15.79 -23.50
CA GLY A 963 -16.07 15.75 -24.93
C GLY A 963 -15.06 16.81 -25.40
N GLN A 964 -14.64 17.74 -24.54
CA GLN A 964 -13.64 18.78 -24.83
C GLN A 964 -12.19 18.36 -24.58
N VAL A 965 -11.89 17.09 -24.28
CA VAL A 965 -10.50 16.62 -24.13
C VAL A 965 -9.76 16.71 -25.48
N GLU A 966 -9.37 17.94 -25.82
CA GLU A 966 -8.38 18.32 -26.79
C GLU A 966 -7.09 18.59 -26.02
N VAL A 967 -6.02 17.96 -26.48
CA VAL A 967 -4.64 18.31 -26.14
C VAL A 967 -4.49 19.82 -26.40
N ARG A 968 -4.48 20.66 -25.35
CA ARG A 968 -4.32 22.11 -25.51
C ARG A 968 -2.85 22.50 -25.54
N GLU A 969 -2.42 22.98 -26.70
CA GLU A 969 -1.24 23.83 -26.86
C GLU A 969 -1.39 25.14 -26.06
N THR A 970 -0.26 25.62 -25.56
CA THR A 970 -0.03 26.72 -24.61
C THR A 970 -0.49 28.12 -25.08
N GLY A 971 -0.80 29.04 -24.13
CA GLY A 971 -0.70 30.49 -24.41
C GLY A 971 -1.30 31.52 -23.43
N THR A 972 -0.48 31.97 -22.46
CA THR A 972 -0.35 33.32 -21.85
C THR A 972 -1.57 34.21 -21.53
N THR A 973 -1.64 34.75 -20.30
CA THR A 973 -1.88 36.19 -20.06
C THR A 973 -1.21 36.69 -18.76
N THR A 974 -0.43 37.76 -18.93
CA THR A 974 0.32 38.53 -17.94
C THR A 974 -0.59 39.39 -17.06
N ILE A 975 -0.35 39.39 -15.75
CA ILE A 975 -0.96 40.34 -14.81
C ILE A 975 -0.31 41.73 -14.99
N ARG A 976 -1.12 42.78 -15.14
CA ARG A 976 -0.71 44.15 -14.78
C ARG A 976 -1.79 44.80 -13.94
N LYS A 977 -1.37 45.12 -12.71
CA LYS A 977 -1.88 46.03 -11.67
C LYS A 977 -3.37 46.10 -11.41
#